data_AF-A0AAV6TFC7-F1
#
_entry.id   AF-A0AAV6TFC7-F1
#
_cell.length_a   1.000
_cell.length_b   1.000
_cell.length_c   1.000
_cell.angle_alpha   90.00
_cell.angle_beta   90.00
_cell.angle_gamma   90.00
#
_symmetry.space_group_name_H-M   'P 1'
#
loop_
_entity.id
_entity.type
_entity.pdbx_description
1 polymer ?
#
loop_
_entity_poly.entity_id
_entity_poly.type
_entity_poly.pdbx_seq_one_letter_code
_entity_poly.pdbx_strand_id
1 'polypeptide(L)'
;MLSVEDIAVVKIAIEICNNPELKREILCASGSDYDINKGNYQYGSKKQWNEIIEKKATIILRKLDLPKKLQEKVMGIVPSVGMRMLTWAEYHEGTLGFLREYSVNFLNSSFFTQQGIIDNKKAAEELMKDESLNIKQKYKLACLYCLTDHIPALYRQMTKEEFYDTERPQRISQSELVKFWSYHLMGEIDKLKGEKNLDQYRLEKAVESGSKAAVEYCLERTNLRRKKDAIVDAAVEAVKCRVRAGPYTEKDRVVFRNQRYKDSEESWVPSDYYVDILSFLLSKMGEDQQIEFLKQDIKGAKYKRESFGDQKRSRVLEYFLNWPYQDYFMKTVGLMWKFLPERDYAVLLLRICDKIESKKEEHLKYGEGKSYDYRGLLREFWYQSPERYKRYVFSNQKVDCVTDRVVTTEAGVGLLIELLTLKNFTYEDRKNIELILASATSKEKENILSSKEWRKICIGQMKEEKWETLNRFVLNCFLPKEEEDKFKRELSFTKEAKRICIDFIKNDKWNAAELFIKWSSLPEGEINKLKKEMIYSEDGRRACVDLISYDKKVKAVDQFIRWCFLSEGEVKAFGKELVFSDQGTGKCASLVKAGQLELVSEFISFCLSSEEEVRELKKKVAYRFGSSVCKRLISDSEGEEIYDNRGYVIGTRIKFKGGRWEEVEKFLTWCFSSEEEISEFKKNRLLRTFGKEIHFKLIKSNQWEEAETFFAWLGLSAEEIRELKKETLFNYDAASEMFSELMYSKEGDERFVDYGSKQEVIELLLRWYLTDKETVLEFKDEFKHQYQNVTEKDEAVFKNFDLMIEQRLRDLDKEKIGVKRKSEAFSPNKRLCNLKFENIGAEYGK
;
A
#
# COMPACT_ATOMS: atom_id res chain seq x y z
N MET A 1 2.29 8.04 -41.09
CA MET A 1 3.48 8.53 -41.82
C MET A 1 3.96 9.70 -40.99
N LEU A 2 5.10 9.55 -40.33
CA LEU A 2 5.61 10.52 -39.35
C LEU A 2 5.78 11.90 -39.99
N SER A 3 5.47 12.96 -39.24
CA SER A 3 5.75 14.31 -39.69
C SER A 3 7.26 14.56 -39.73
N VAL A 4 7.71 15.54 -40.52
CA VAL A 4 9.12 15.95 -40.57
C VAL A 4 9.61 16.38 -39.17
N GLU A 5 8.73 17.00 -38.38
CA GLU A 5 9.00 17.36 -36.99
C GLU A 5 9.26 16.11 -36.14
N ASP A 6 8.40 15.08 -36.23
CA ASP A 6 8.54 13.85 -35.43
C ASP A 6 9.82 13.09 -35.77
N ILE A 7 10.18 13.01 -37.06
CA ILE A 7 11.44 12.40 -37.51
C ILE A 7 12.64 13.17 -36.92
N ALA A 8 12.59 14.50 -36.91
CA ALA A 8 13.65 15.32 -36.32
C ALA A 8 13.76 15.11 -34.80
N VAL A 9 12.63 15.06 -34.07
CA VAL A 9 12.61 14.79 -32.62
C VAL A 9 13.24 13.43 -32.31
N VAL A 10 12.85 12.38 -33.04
CA VAL A 10 13.42 11.04 -32.87
C VAL A 10 14.92 11.04 -33.15
N LYS A 11 15.36 11.71 -34.23
CA LYS A 11 16.78 11.84 -34.56
C LYS A 11 17.58 12.51 -33.45
N ILE A 12 17.08 13.62 -32.89
CA ILE A 12 17.73 14.31 -31.77
C ILE A 12 17.77 13.39 -30.54
N ALA A 13 16.69 12.67 -30.24
CA ALA A 13 16.67 11.71 -29.12
C ALA A 13 17.73 10.60 -29.29
N ILE A 14 17.90 10.07 -30.51
CA ILE A 14 18.93 9.08 -30.83
C ILE A 14 20.33 9.66 -30.59
N GLU A 15 20.62 10.88 -31.05
CA GLU A 15 21.92 11.52 -30.84
C GLU A 15 22.22 11.75 -29.35
N ILE A 16 21.21 12.16 -28.58
CA ILE A 16 21.34 12.33 -27.12
C ILE A 16 21.62 11.00 -26.43
N CYS A 17 20.88 9.95 -26.77
CA CYS A 17 21.11 8.60 -26.23
C CYS A 17 22.47 8.02 -26.63
N ASN A 18 23.05 8.46 -27.75
CA ASN A 18 24.40 8.08 -28.18
C ASN A 18 25.50 8.99 -27.60
N ASN A 19 25.17 10.03 -26.84
CA ASN A 19 26.16 10.78 -26.08
C ASN A 19 26.91 9.84 -25.10
N PRO A 20 28.25 9.81 -25.06
CA PRO A 20 29.01 8.83 -24.29
C PRO A 20 28.63 8.74 -22.80
N GLU A 21 28.34 9.89 -22.16
CA GLU A 21 27.98 9.95 -20.75
C GLU A 21 26.60 9.35 -20.48
N LEU A 22 25.61 9.66 -21.34
CA LEU A 22 24.26 9.13 -21.20
C LEU A 22 24.18 7.67 -21.64
N LYS A 23 24.86 7.32 -22.74
CA LYS A 23 24.90 5.95 -23.28
C LYS A 23 25.45 4.96 -22.28
N ARG A 24 26.51 5.32 -21.58
CA ARG A 24 27.06 4.50 -20.49
C ARG A 24 26.03 4.27 -19.39
N GLU A 25 25.28 5.28 -19.02
CA GLU A 25 24.25 5.16 -17.98
C GLU A 25 23.06 4.32 -18.47
N ILE A 26 22.63 4.49 -19.72
CA ILE A 26 21.59 3.66 -20.34
C ILE A 26 21.94 2.17 -20.24
N LEU A 27 23.19 1.81 -20.56
CA LEU A 27 23.62 0.41 -20.71
C LEU A 27 24.21 -0.19 -19.41
N CYS A 28 24.85 0.59 -18.57
CA CYS A 28 25.57 0.13 -17.37
C CYS A 28 24.85 0.42 -16.05
N ALA A 29 23.82 1.29 -16.01
CA ALA A 29 23.12 1.61 -14.75
C ALA A 29 22.29 0.45 -14.17
N SER A 30 22.13 -0.67 -14.88
CA SER A 30 21.35 -1.83 -14.42
C SER A 30 22.15 -3.01 -13.87
N GLY A 31 23.48 -2.90 -13.65
CA GLY A 31 24.31 -4.09 -13.43
C GLY A 31 25.33 -4.14 -12.31
N SER A 32 26.15 -3.11 -12.02
CA SER A 32 27.41 -3.42 -11.30
C SER A 32 28.07 -2.37 -10.41
N ASP A 33 27.68 -1.07 -10.43
CA ASP A 33 28.50 -0.04 -9.76
C ASP A 33 27.92 0.53 -8.44
N TYR A 34 26.83 -0.04 -7.93
CA TYR A 34 26.34 0.26 -6.58
C TYR A 34 26.56 -0.96 -5.66
N ASP A 35 27.73 -0.97 -5.01
CA ASP A 35 28.14 -1.80 -3.87
C ASP A 35 27.38 -3.11 -3.61
N ILE A 36 27.99 -4.21 -4.05
CA ILE A 36 27.60 -5.61 -3.77
C ILE A 36 27.73 -5.97 -2.27
N ASN A 37 28.19 -5.06 -1.40
CA ASN A 37 28.57 -5.36 -0.03
C ASN A 37 27.54 -5.07 1.07
N LYS A 38 26.26 -4.83 0.75
CA LYS A 38 25.21 -4.81 1.78
C LYS A 38 24.02 -5.67 1.35
N GLY A 39 23.94 -6.85 1.97
CA GLY A 39 22.81 -7.76 1.84
C GLY A 39 21.48 -7.03 2.07
N ASN A 40 20.53 -7.28 1.17
CA ASN A 40 19.14 -6.79 1.17
C ASN A 40 18.86 -5.39 0.60
N TYR A 41 19.41 -5.05 -0.57
CA TYR A 41 18.84 -3.95 -1.37
C TYR A 41 18.26 -4.42 -2.71
N GLN A 42 17.00 -4.05 -2.91
CA GLN A 42 16.28 -4.03 -4.18
C GLN A 42 17.15 -3.37 -5.26
N TYR A 43 17.40 -4.08 -6.36
CA TYR A 43 17.89 -3.52 -7.61
C TYR A 43 17.15 -2.22 -7.95
N GLY A 44 17.88 -1.23 -8.49
CA GLY A 44 17.36 0.10 -8.78
C GLY A 44 16.03 0.02 -9.54
N SER A 45 14.97 0.53 -8.92
CA SER A 45 13.62 0.49 -9.50
C SER A 45 13.62 1.18 -10.86
N LYS A 46 12.76 0.74 -11.78
CA LYS A 46 12.50 1.39 -13.08
C LYS A 46 12.38 2.91 -12.99
N LYS A 47 11.80 3.40 -11.89
CA LYS A 47 11.69 4.82 -11.58
C LYS A 47 13.05 5.50 -11.48
N GLN A 48 13.98 4.90 -10.76
CA GLN A 48 15.34 5.40 -10.61
C GLN A 48 16.09 5.41 -11.94
N TRP A 49 15.96 4.37 -12.78
CA TRP A 49 16.55 4.39 -14.13
C TRP A 49 16.00 5.56 -14.96
N ASN A 50 14.67 5.72 -15.01
CA ASN A 50 14.05 6.86 -15.73
C ASN A 50 14.52 8.21 -15.19
N GLU A 51 14.58 8.38 -13.87
CA GLU A 51 15.03 9.64 -13.23
C GLU A 51 16.49 9.95 -13.58
N ILE A 52 17.38 8.95 -13.59
CA ILE A 52 18.80 9.12 -13.97
C ILE A 52 18.91 9.54 -15.45
N ILE A 53 18.23 8.80 -16.34
CA ILE A 53 18.23 9.08 -17.77
C ILE A 53 17.62 10.46 -18.05
N GLU A 54 16.47 10.79 -17.46
CA GLU A 54 15.81 12.09 -17.65
C GLU A 54 16.70 13.24 -17.16
N LYS A 55 17.34 13.10 -15.99
CA LYS A 55 18.22 14.12 -15.41
C LYS A 55 19.44 14.39 -16.31
N LYS A 56 20.11 13.34 -16.79
CA LYS A 56 21.30 13.48 -17.64
C LYS A 56 20.95 13.98 -19.05
N ALA A 57 19.89 13.46 -19.64
CA ALA A 57 19.41 13.94 -20.94
C ALA A 57 19.00 15.42 -20.89
N THR A 58 18.40 15.89 -19.77
CA THR A 58 18.09 17.32 -19.57
C THR A 58 19.34 18.18 -19.60
N ILE A 59 20.45 17.75 -18.98
CA ILE A 59 21.72 18.49 -18.99
C ILE A 59 22.26 18.58 -20.42
N ILE A 60 22.18 17.51 -21.20
CA ILE A 60 22.62 17.48 -22.60
C ILE A 60 21.73 18.38 -23.46
N LEU A 61 20.40 18.30 -23.33
CA LEU A 61 19.45 19.12 -24.09
C LEU A 61 19.63 20.61 -23.86
N ARG A 62 19.91 21.04 -22.62
CA ARG A 62 20.15 22.45 -22.31
C ARG A 62 21.35 23.03 -23.04
N LYS A 63 22.30 22.20 -23.47
CA LYS A 63 23.47 22.63 -24.25
C LYS A 63 23.18 22.75 -25.76
N LEU A 64 22.03 22.26 -26.22
CA LEU A 64 21.67 22.27 -27.65
C LEU A 64 20.84 23.51 -28.06
N ASP A 65 20.59 24.44 -27.15
CA ASP A 65 19.83 25.70 -27.38
C ASP A 65 18.48 25.53 -28.10
N LEU A 66 17.83 24.37 -27.91
CA LEU A 66 16.54 24.06 -28.55
C LEU A 66 15.37 24.79 -27.88
N PRO A 67 14.29 25.12 -28.61
CA PRO A 67 13.07 25.66 -28.00
C PRO A 67 12.50 24.71 -26.94
N LYS A 68 11.99 25.25 -25.82
CA LYS A 68 11.49 24.45 -24.68
C LYS A 68 10.48 23.37 -25.07
N LYS A 69 9.53 23.70 -25.96
CA LYS A 69 8.52 22.75 -26.46
C LYS A 69 9.16 21.56 -27.20
N LEU A 70 10.24 21.80 -27.94
CA LEU A 70 10.99 20.74 -28.63
C LEU A 70 11.81 19.90 -27.65
N GLN A 71 12.43 20.55 -26.65
CA GLN A 71 13.11 19.84 -25.55
C GLN A 71 12.16 18.87 -24.83
N GLU A 72 10.94 19.31 -24.52
CA GLU A 72 9.91 18.47 -23.88
C GLU A 72 9.53 17.25 -24.74
N LYS A 73 9.34 17.45 -26.05
CA LYS A 73 9.07 16.34 -27.00
C LYS A 73 10.24 15.36 -27.06
N VAL A 74 11.47 15.85 -27.18
CA VAL A 74 12.68 14.99 -27.23
C VAL A 74 12.84 14.23 -25.93
N MET A 75 12.66 14.88 -24.78
CA MET A 75 12.69 14.25 -23.46
C MET A 75 11.67 13.12 -23.32
N GLY A 76 10.51 13.23 -23.97
CA GLY A 76 9.50 12.17 -23.99
C GLY A 76 9.96 10.90 -24.71
N ILE A 77 10.86 11.00 -25.69
CA ILE A 77 11.31 9.88 -26.53
C ILE A 77 12.62 9.25 -26.01
N VAL A 78 13.49 10.03 -25.37
CA VAL A 78 14.82 9.58 -24.88
C VAL A 78 14.74 8.26 -24.08
N PRO A 79 13.86 8.10 -23.07
CA PRO A 79 13.78 6.83 -22.33
C PRO A 79 13.39 5.63 -23.20
N SER A 80 12.52 5.83 -24.20
CA SER A 80 12.11 4.76 -25.11
C SER A 80 13.26 4.34 -26.04
N VAL A 81 14.03 5.29 -26.57
CA VAL A 81 15.24 4.99 -27.37
C VAL A 81 16.29 4.29 -26.52
N GLY A 82 16.58 4.82 -25.32
CA GLY A 82 17.52 4.21 -24.39
C GLY A 82 17.14 2.78 -24.03
N MET A 83 15.86 2.51 -23.83
CA MET A 83 15.39 1.14 -23.56
C MET A 83 15.61 0.19 -24.73
N ARG A 84 15.46 0.65 -25.98
CA ARG A 84 15.79 -0.17 -27.15
C ARG A 84 17.27 -0.52 -27.20
N MET A 85 18.15 0.41 -26.82
CA MET A 85 19.59 0.16 -26.71
C MET A 85 19.90 -0.89 -25.64
N LEU A 86 19.31 -0.74 -24.45
CA LEU A 86 19.50 -1.68 -23.35
C LEU A 86 18.98 -3.08 -23.70
N THR A 87 17.77 -3.16 -24.24
CA THR A 87 17.15 -4.42 -24.69
C THR A 87 18.01 -5.12 -25.75
N TRP A 88 18.58 -4.35 -26.68
CA TRP A 88 19.49 -4.88 -27.69
C TRP A 88 20.77 -5.43 -27.06
N ALA A 89 21.39 -4.69 -26.15
CA ALA A 89 22.62 -5.09 -25.49
C ALA A 89 22.43 -6.38 -24.69
N GLU A 90 21.33 -6.49 -23.93
CA GLU A 90 21.02 -7.68 -23.13
C GLU A 90 20.72 -8.91 -23.97
N TYR A 91 19.97 -8.75 -25.08
CA TYR A 91 19.73 -9.85 -26.00
C TYR A 91 21.03 -10.44 -26.55
N HIS A 92 21.99 -9.58 -26.91
CA HIS A 92 23.28 -10.02 -27.44
C HIS A 92 24.24 -10.47 -26.32
N GLU A 93 24.16 -9.92 -25.11
CA GLU A 93 24.84 -10.43 -23.92
C GLU A 93 24.43 -11.88 -23.64
N GLY A 94 23.13 -12.16 -23.57
CA GLY A 94 22.61 -13.52 -23.32
C GLY A 94 22.84 -14.49 -24.48
N THR A 95 22.81 -14.02 -25.72
CA THR A 95 22.89 -14.89 -26.91
C THR A 95 24.31 -15.13 -27.41
N LEU A 96 25.16 -14.09 -27.35
CA LEU A 96 26.53 -14.08 -27.88
C LEU A 96 27.61 -13.92 -26.81
N GLY A 97 27.24 -13.64 -25.56
CA GLY A 97 28.19 -13.45 -24.46
C GLY A 97 28.90 -12.10 -24.50
N PHE A 98 28.29 -11.07 -25.09
CA PHE A 98 28.87 -9.73 -25.13
C PHE A 98 28.84 -9.05 -23.76
N LEU A 99 29.95 -8.45 -23.35
CA LEU A 99 29.95 -7.54 -22.21
C LEU A 99 29.20 -6.25 -22.55
N ARG A 100 28.54 -5.64 -21.58
CA ARG A 100 27.77 -4.40 -21.81
C ARG A 100 28.65 -3.24 -22.26
N GLU A 101 29.88 -3.18 -21.76
CA GLU A 101 30.90 -2.20 -22.16
C GLU A 101 31.19 -2.26 -23.66
N TYR A 102 31.15 -3.46 -24.25
CA TYR A 102 31.30 -3.62 -25.69
C TYR A 102 30.16 -2.91 -26.44
N SER A 103 28.91 -3.08 -25.96
CA SER A 103 27.74 -2.40 -26.53
C SER A 103 27.80 -0.87 -26.40
N VAL A 104 28.41 -0.36 -25.32
CA VAL A 104 28.65 1.10 -25.11
C VAL A 104 29.58 1.66 -26.19
N ASN A 105 30.54 0.89 -26.69
CA ASN A 105 31.45 1.35 -27.74
C ASN A 105 30.90 1.09 -29.14
N PHE A 106 30.20 -0.04 -29.32
CA PHE A 106 29.75 -0.50 -30.63
C PHE A 106 28.52 0.24 -31.18
N LEU A 107 27.44 0.34 -30.38
CA LEU A 107 26.18 0.91 -30.87
C LEU A 107 26.40 2.36 -31.36
N ASN A 108 25.81 2.76 -32.48
CA ASN A 108 25.92 4.16 -32.92
C ASN A 108 24.62 4.62 -33.56
N SER A 109 24.47 5.94 -33.71
CA SER A 109 23.24 6.53 -34.24
C SER A 109 22.92 6.08 -35.66
N SER A 110 23.91 5.69 -36.45
CA SER A 110 23.70 5.21 -37.83
C SER A 110 22.98 3.86 -37.91
N PHE A 111 22.90 3.12 -36.79
CA PHE A 111 22.17 1.85 -36.72
C PHE A 111 20.68 2.02 -36.48
N PHE A 112 20.19 3.24 -36.27
CA PHE A 112 18.77 3.49 -36.02
C PHE A 112 18.04 3.85 -37.32
N THR A 113 16.81 3.37 -37.46
CA THR A 113 15.87 3.85 -38.47
C THR A 113 15.32 5.22 -38.09
N GLN A 114 14.60 5.87 -39.02
CA GLN A 114 13.93 7.15 -38.77
C GLN A 114 12.84 7.07 -37.68
N GLN A 115 12.35 5.87 -37.36
CA GLN A 115 11.39 5.60 -36.28
C GLN A 115 12.09 5.33 -34.94
N GLY A 116 13.43 5.34 -34.88
CA GLY A 116 14.19 5.03 -33.68
C GLY A 116 14.26 3.55 -33.33
N ILE A 117 14.08 2.68 -34.33
CA ILE A 117 14.25 1.22 -34.24
C ILE A 117 15.70 0.89 -34.59
N ILE A 118 16.36 -0.01 -33.86
CA ILE A 118 17.70 -0.49 -34.26
C ILE A 118 17.55 -1.43 -35.47
N ASP A 119 18.26 -1.13 -36.55
CA ASP A 119 18.44 -2.00 -37.70
C ASP A 119 19.42 -3.12 -37.33
N ASN A 120 18.86 -4.20 -36.79
CA ASN A 120 19.63 -5.33 -36.31
C ASN A 120 20.45 -6.01 -37.42
N LYS A 121 19.99 -5.97 -38.67
CA LYS A 121 20.72 -6.56 -39.79
C LYS A 121 21.99 -5.75 -40.07
N LYS A 122 21.83 -4.43 -40.20
CA LYS A 122 22.95 -3.51 -40.41
C LYS A 122 23.95 -3.57 -39.25
N ALA A 123 23.46 -3.60 -38.00
CA ALA A 123 24.31 -3.75 -36.83
C ALA A 123 25.07 -5.09 -36.85
N ALA A 124 24.42 -6.19 -37.23
CA ALA A 124 25.07 -7.49 -37.36
C ALA A 124 26.14 -7.52 -38.46
N GLU A 125 25.89 -6.89 -39.61
CA GLU A 125 26.86 -6.77 -40.70
C GLU A 125 28.12 -5.98 -40.28
N GLU A 126 27.96 -4.92 -39.49
CA GLU A 126 29.12 -4.19 -38.93
C GLU A 126 29.83 -4.99 -37.83
N LEU A 127 29.10 -5.69 -36.95
CA LEU A 127 29.70 -6.58 -35.95
C LEU A 127 30.56 -7.68 -36.59
N MET A 128 30.17 -8.19 -37.75
CA MET A 128 30.92 -9.22 -38.48
C MET A 128 32.35 -8.78 -38.87
N LYS A 129 32.57 -7.47 -39.01
CA LYS A 129 33.88 -6.88 -39.34
C LYS A 129 34.79 -6.77 -38.12
N ASP A 130 34.27 -6.93 -36.90
CA ASP A 130 35.06 -6.84 -35.68
C ASP A 130 35.95 -8.08 -35.52
N GLU A 131 37.26 -7.88 -35.45
CA GLU A 131 38.25 -8.93 -35.25
C GLU A 131 38.26 -9.47 -33.82
N SER A 132 37.71 -8.74 -32.84
CA SER A 132 37.64 -9.19 -31.44
C SER A 132 36.65 -10.33 -31.22
N LEU A 133 35.72 -10.55 -32.16
CA LEU A 133 34.75 -11.64 -32.08
C LEU A 133 35.38 -12.97 -32.48
N ASN A 134 35.23 -13.98 -31.62
CA ASN A 134 35.70 -15.33 -31.95
C ASN A 134 34.82 -15.97 -33.04
N ILE A 135 35.34 -17.03 -33.66
CA ILE A 135 34.68 -17.73 -34.79
C ILE A 135 33.28 -18.21 -34.38
N LYS A 136 33.12 -18.75 -33.17
CA LYS A 136 31.82 -19.21 -32.64
C LYS A 136 30.81 -18.07 -32.54
N GLN A 137 31.21 -16.89 -32.05
CA GLN A 137 30.37 -15.70 -31.98
C GLN A 137 29.97 -15.21 -33.37
N LYS A 138 30.94 -15.10 -34.29
CA LYS A 138 30.67 -14.73 -35.69
C LYS A 138 29.71 -15.70 -36.38
N TYR A 139 29.89 -17.00 -36.14
CA TYR A 139 28.99 -18.03 -36.70
C TYR A 139 27.57 -17.90 -36.14
N LYS A 140 27.42 -17.76 -34.82
CA LYS A 140 26.10 -17.54 -34.18
C LYS A 140 25.42 -16.29 -34.74
N LEU A 141 26.15 -15.19 -34.82
CA LEU A 141 25.67 -13.92 -35.34
C LEU A 141 25.20 -14.07 -36.80
N ALA A 142 26.03 -14.68 -37.66
CA ALA A 142 25.71 -14.93 -39.05
C ALA A 142 24.45 -15.81 -39.20
N CYS A 143 24.29 -16.83 -38.36
CA CYS A 143 23.10 -17.70 -38.34
C CYS A 143 21.83 -16.95 -37.92
N LEU A 144 21.90 -16.17 -36.83
CA LEU A 144 20.76 -15.43 -36.27
C LEU A 144 20.21 -14.39 -37.24
N TYR A 145 21.10 -13.73 -37.99
CA TYR A 145 20.73 -12.69 -38.96
C TYR A 145 20.73 -13.15 -40.42
N CYS A 146 20.90 -14.46 -40.65
CA CYS A 146 20.93 -15.09 -41.97
C CYS A 146 21.92 -14.42 -42.95
N LEU A 147 23.13 -14.12 -42.48
CA LEU A 147 24.22 -13.58 -43.29
C LEU A 147 24.90 -14.69 -44.12
N THR A 148 24.19 -15.17 -45.15
CA THR A 148 24.50 -16.44 -45.83
C THR A 148 25.88 -16.53 -46.46
N ASP A 149 26.47 -15.40 -46.82
CA ASP A 149 27.78 -15.37 -47.47
C ASP A 149 28.90 -15.75 -46.49
N HIS A 150 28.67 -15.57 -45.18
CA HIS A 150 29.63 -15.90 -44.14
C HIS A 150 29.41 -17.28 -43.51
N ILE A 151 28.17 -17.77 -43.50
CA ILE A 151 27.78 -18.99 -42.76
C ILE A 151 28.62 -20.23 -43.17
N PRO A 152 28.76 -20.60 -44.46
CA PRO A 152 29.53 -21.79 -44.84
C PRO A 152 31.03 -21.66 -44.55
N ALA A 153 31.59 -20.45 -44.69
CA ALA A 153 33.01 -20.19 -44.46
C ALA A 153 33.34 -20.30 -42.97
N LEU A 154 32.51 -19.71 -42.11
CA LEU A 154 32.65 -19.78 -40.65
C LEU A 154 32.44 -21.20 -40.13
N TYR A 155 31.44 -21.92 -40.65
CA TYR A 155 31.18 -23.31 -40.27
C TYR A 155 32.40 -24.23 -40.49
N ARG A 156 33.11 -24.07 -41.62
CA ARG A 156 34.31 -24.86 -41.92
C ARG A 156 35.50 -24.56 -41.00
N GLN A 157 35.51 -23.39 -40.38
CA GLN A 157 36.57 -22.96 -39.46
C GLN A 157 36.32 -23.43 -38.03
N MET A 158 35.12 -23.90 -37.72
CA MET A 158 34.75 -24.36 -36.38
C MET A 158 35.13 -25.82 -36.14
N THR A 159 35.50 -26.16 -34.90
CA THR A 159 35.72 -27.55 -34.47
C THR A 159 34.42 -28.21 -34.02
N LYS A 160 34.39 -29.56 -33.98
CA LYS A 160 33.21 -30.30 -33.50
C LYS A 160 32.89 -29.98 -32.04
N GLU A 161 33.89 -29.75 -31.18
CA GLU A 161 33.66 -29.38 -29.78
C GLU A 161 32.99 -28.00 -29.62
N GLU A 162 33.08 -27.12 -30.62
CA GLU A 162 32.43 -25.81 -30.58
C GLU A 162 30.91 -25.88 -30.84
N PHE A 163 30.43 -26.98 -31.44
CA PHE A 163 29.02 -27.23 -31.80
C PHE A 163 28.26 -28.06 -30.76
N TYR A 164 28.91 -29.09 -30.22
CA TYR A 164 28.27 -30.12 -29.44
C TYR A 164 28.45 -29.90 -27.95
N ASP A 165 27.39 -30.18 -27.19
CA ASP A 165 27.53 -30.39 -25.76
C ASP A 165 28.44 -31.60 -25.55
N THR A 166 29.49 -31.44 -24.75
CA THR A 166 30.45 -32.50 -24.40
C THR A 166 29.77 -33.72 -23.78
N GLU A 167 28.62 -33.55 -23.13
CA GLU A 167 27.86 -34.62 -22.50
C GLU A 167 26.83 -35.27 -23.46
N ARG A 168 26.40 -34.56 -24.51
CA ARG A 168 25.36 -35.01 -25.45
C ARG A 168 25.65 -34.57 -26.90
N PRO A 169 26.59 -35.24 -27.60
CA PRO A 169 27.00 -34.88 -28.96
C PRO A 169 25.93 -35.04 -30.06
N GLN A 170 24.70 -35.44 -29.70
CA GLN A 170 23.56 -35.48 -30.63
C GLN A 170 22.62 -34.27 -30.48
N ARG A 171 22.85 -33.38 -29.48
CA ARG A 171 22.05 -32.19 -29.23
C ARG A 171 22.94 -30.94 -29.31
N ILE A 172 22.66 -30.09 -30.29
CA ILE A 172 23.25 -28.74 -30.37
C ILE A 172 22.53 -27.87 -29.32
N SER A 173 23.19 -27.50 -28.22
CA SER A 173 22.64 -26.57 -27.22
C SER A 173 22.81 -25.12 -27.69
N GLN A 174 22.07 -24.74 -28.72
CA GLN A 174 22.09 -23.40 -29.33
C GLN A 174 20.67 -22.92 -29.70
N SER A 175 20.56 -21.66 -30.11
CA SER A 175 19.32 -21.12 -30.67
C SER A 175 18.85 -21.91 -31.89
N GLU A 176 17.54 -21.90 -32.14
CA GLU A 176 16.92 -22.72 -33.19
C GLU A 176 17.43 -22.39 -34.60
N LEU A 177 17.78 -21.14 -34.88
CA LEU A 177 18.38 -20.76 -36.16
C LEU A 177 19.82 -21.29 -36.31
N VAL A 178 20.61 -21.29 -35.24
CA VAL A 178 21.95 -21.88 -35.27
C VAL A 178 21.86 -23.39 -35.49
N LYS A 179 20.91 -24.07 -34.83
CA LYS A 179 20.61 -25.49 -35.09
C LYS A 179 20.24 -25.70 -36.55
N PHE A 180 19.28 -24.95 -37.07
CA PHE A 180 18.83 -25.04 -38.46
C PHE A 180 20.00 -24.97 -39.44
N TRP A 181 20.83 -23.93 -39.35
CA TRP A 181 21.96 -23.74 -40.26
C TRP A 181 23.01 -24.85 -40.14
N SER A 182 23.28 -25.31 -38.91
CA SER A 182 24.25 -26.38 -38.67
C SER A 182 23.78 -27.70 -39.29
N TYR A 183 22.54 -28.12 -39.02
CA TYR A 183 21.98 -29.34 -39.63
C TYR A 183 21.79 -29.21 -41.14
N HIS A 184 21.52 -28.00 -41.65
CA HIS A 184 21.47 -27.74 -43.09
C HIS A 184 22.82 -28.02 -43.75
N LEU A 185 23.92 -27.50 -43.18
CA LEU A 185 25.27 -27.69 -43.70
C LEU A 185 25.77 -29.13 -43.54
N MET A 186 25.29 -29.86 -42.53
CA MET A 186 25.57 -31.29 -42.36
C MET A 186 24.78 -32.19 -43.33
N GLY A 187 23.80 -31.65 -44.06
CA GLY A 187 22.89 -32.46 -44.88
C GLY A 187 21.89 -33.29 -44.07
N GLU A 188 21.66 -32.92 -42.80
CA GLU A 188 20.87 -33.70 -41.83
C GLU A 188 19.58 -32.99 -41.38
N ILE A 189 19.05 -32.08 -42.22
CA ILE A 189 17.92 -31.22 -41.86
C ILE A 189 16.62 -31.98 -41.56
N ASP A 190 16.51 -33.21 -42.06
CA ASP A 190 15.37 -34.09 -41.79
C ASP A 190 15.23 -34.43 -40.30
N LYS A 191 16.32 -34.35 -39.52
CA LYS A 191 16.30 -34.53 -38.06
C LYS A 191 15.56 -33.40 -37.32
N LEU A 192 15.36 -32.25 -37.96
CA LEU A 192 14.79 -31.05 -37.33
C LEU A 192 13.33 -30.79 -37.70
N LYS A 193 12.95 -31.00 -38.97
CA LYS A 193 11.67 -30.51 -39.50
C LYS A 193 10.44 -31.35 -39.09
N GLY A 194 10.64 -32.59 -38.64
CA GLY A 194 9.55 -33.54 -38.40
C GLY A 194 8.67 -33.71 -39.64
N GLU A 195 7.35 -33.62 -39.47
CA GLU A 195 6.38 -33.69 -40.58
C GLU A 195 6.22 -32.37 -41.36
N LYS A 196 6.78 -31.25 -40.87
CA LYS A 196 6.65 -29.95 -41.52
C LYS A 196 7.53 -29.90 -42.77
N ASN A 197 7.06 -29.19 -43.79
CA ASN A 197 7.91 -28.88 -44.94
C ASN A 197 9.02 -27.89 -44.53
N LEU A 198 10.13 -27.91 -45.26
CA LEU A 198 11.34 -27.15 -44.93
C LEU A 198 11.11 -25.62 -44.91
N ASP A 199 10.33 -25.10 -45.85
CA ASP A 199 10.05 -23.66 -45.98
C ASP A 199 9.21 -23.13 -44.81
N GLN A 200 8.27 -23.93 -44.33
CA GLN A 200 7.44 -23.61 -43.17
C GLN A 200 8.26 -23.69 -41.88
N TYR A 201 9.03 -24.78 -41.71
CA TYR A 201 9.88 -24.96 -40.53
C TYR A 201 10.87 -23.79 -40.38
N ARG A 202 11.60 -23.43 -41.43
CA ARG A 202 12.59 -22.35 -41.36
C ARG A 202 11.96 -20.99 -41.02
N LEU A 203 10.78 -20.69 -41.58
CA LEU A 203 10.11 -19.41 -41.37
C LEU A 203 9.58 -19.30 -39.94
N GLU A 204 9.00 -20.39 -39.42
CA GLU A 204 8.58 -20.48 -38.02
C GLU A 204 9.76 -20.27 -37.08
N LYS A 205 10.89 -20.95 -37.31
CA LYS A 205 12.11 -20.76 -36.49
C LYS A 205 12.72 -19.37 -36.63
N ALA A 206 12.62 -18.74 -37.80
CA ALA A 206 13.01 -17.34 -37.98
C ALA A 206 12.13 -16.41 -37.12
N VAL A 207 10.82 -16.64 -37.09
CA VAL A 207 9.90 -15.87 -36.22
C VAL A 207 10.23 -16.11 -34.74
N GLU A 208 10.36 -17.36 -34.30
CA GLU A 208 10.68 -17.73 -32.91
C GLU A 208 11.99 -17.12 -32.41
N SER A 209 12.95 -16.87 -33.30
CA SER A 209 14.23 -16.23 -32.95
C SER A 209 14.13 -14.72 -32.66
N GLY A 210 13.05 -14.07 -33.08
CA GLY A 210 12.92 -12.61 -33.07
C GLY A 210 13.71 -11.88 -34.17
N SER A 211 14.39 -12.59 -35.07
CA SER A 211 15.19 -11.97 -36.13
C SER A 211 14.33 -11.59 -37.34
N LYS A 212 14.00 -10.29 -37.45
CA LYS A 212 13.34 -9.73 -38.66
C LYS A 212 14.14 -10.02 -39.94
N ALA A 213 15.47 -9.94 -39.89
CA ALA A 213 16.34 -10.25 -41.03
C ALA A 213 16.20 -11.71 -41.48
N ALA A 214 16.13 -12.65 -40.53
CA ALA A 214 15.90 -14.05 -40.85
C ALA A 214 14.52 -14.28 -41.47
N VAL A 215 13.48 -13.58 -40.98
CA VAL A 215 12.14 -13.67 -41.56
C VAL A 215 12.10 -13.13 -42.99
N GLU A 216 12.72 -11.98 -43.24
CA GLU A 216 12.90 -11.39 -44.57
C GLU A 216 13.54 -12.39 -45.53
N TYR A 217 14.70 -12.92 -45.12
CA TYR A 217 15.45 -13.94 -45.85
C TYR A 217 14.61 -15.19 -46.17
N CYS A 218 13.93 -15.75 -45.16
CA CYS A 218 13.14 -16.95 -45.32
C CYS A 218 11.98 -16.74 -46.29
N LEU A 219 11.34 -15.56 -46.28
CA LEU A 219 10.24 -15.22 -47.17
C LEU A 219 10.67 -14.97 -48.61
N GLU A 220 11.86 -14.43 -48.84
CA GLU A 220 12.43 -14.27 -50.18
C GLU A 220 12.65 -15.63 -50.86
N ARG A 221 13.03 -16.64 -50.07
CA ARG A 221 13.29 -18.00 -50.57
C ARG A 221 12.07 -18.91 -50.57
N THR A 222 10.91 -18.44 -50.09
CA THR A 222 9.68 -19.26 -50.09
C THR A 222 9.03 -19.23 -51.47
N ASN A 223 8.62 -20.40 -51.95
CA ASN A 223 7.97 -20.53 -53.26
C ASN A 223 6.77 -19.57 -53.39
N LEU A 224 6.70 -18.82 -54.51
CA LEU A 224 5.65 -17.84 -54.83
C LEU A 224 4.22 -18.33 -54.55
N ARG A 225 3.89 -19.59 -54.87
CA ARG A 225 2.55 -20.14 -54.64
C ARG A 225 2.20 -20.27 -53.16
N ARG A 226 3.19 -20.56 -52.30
CA ARG A 226 3.02 -20.73 -50.85
C ARG A 226 3.30 -19.47 -50.06
N LYS A 227 3.96 -18.48 -50.67
CA LYS A 227 4.34 -17.23 -50.01
C LYS A 227 3.14 -16.46 -49.46
N LYS A 228 1.98 -16.54 -50.12
CA LYS A 228 0.75 -15.89 -49.66
C LYS A 228 0.26 -16.43 -48.31
N ASP A 229 0.21 -17.75 -48.14
CA ASP A 229 -0.25 -18.38 -46.90
C ASP A 229 0.83 -18.30 -45.82
N ALA A 230 2.10 -18.50 -46.21
CA ALA A 230 3.23 -18.45 -45.30
C ALA A 230 3.40 -17.11 -44.58
N ILE A 231 3.08 -15.99 -45.22
CA ILE A 231 3.14 -14.65 -44.59
C ILE A 231 2.07 -14.50 -43.49
N VAL A 232 0.86 -15.03 -43.71
CA VAL A 232 -0.21 -15.02 -42.70
C VAL A 232 0.14 -15.92 -41.53
N ASP A 233 0.61 -17.14 -41.80
CA ASP A 233 1.05 -18.09 -40.77
C ASP A 233 2.19 -17.52 -39.91
N ALA A 234 3.16 -16.86 -40.54
CA ALA A 234 4.27 -16.21 -39.84
C ALA A 234 3.79 -15.07 -38.93
N ALA A 235 2.78 -14.31 -39.34
CA ALA A 235 2.22 -13.23 -38.53
C ALA A 235 1.44 -13.78 -37.32
N VAL A 236 0.68 -14.86 -37.53
CA VAL A 236 0.01 -15.60 -36.44
C VAL A 236 1.06 -16.14 -35.45
N GLU A 237 2.17 -16.68 -35.94
CA GLU A 237 3.24 -17.16 -35.09
C GLU A 237 3.95 -16.04 -34.33
N ALA A 238 4.13 -14.86 -34.94
CA ALA A 238 4.72 -13.70 -34.26
C ALA A 238 3.85 -13.26 -33.08
N VAL A 239 2.52 -13.23 -33.24
CA VAL A 239 1.59 -12.95 -32.14
C VAL A 239 1.68 -14.03 -31.05
N LYS A 240 1.76 -15.32 -31.40
CA LYS A 240 1.93 -16.40 -30.42
C LYS A 240 3.22 -16.27 -29.63
N CYS A 241 4.34 -16.03 -30.31
CA CYS A 241 5.63 -15.84 -29.67
C CYS A 241 5.62 -14.65 -28.73
N ARG A 242 5.01 -13.54 -29.16
CA ARG A 242 4.80 -12.34 -28.32
C ARG A 242 4.00 -12.63 -27.05
N VAL A 243 3.00 -13.50 -27.13
CA VAL A 243 2.17 -13.91 -25.98
C VAL A 243 2.92 -14.86 -25.05
N ARG A 244 3.66 -15.83 -25.61
CA ARG A 244 4.54 -16.75 -24.86
C ARG A 244 5.62 -15.98 -24.10
N ALA A 245 6.16 -14.92 -24.71
CA ALA A 245 7.08 -14.00 -24.05
C ALA A 245 6.45 -13.37 -22.78
N GLY A 246 5.12 -13.19 -22.75
CA GLY A 246 4.36 -12.67 -21.61
C GLY A 246 4.17 -11.15 -21.66
N PRO A 247 3.28 -10.58 -20.81
CA PRO A 247 3.28 -9.15 -20.56
C PRO A 247 4.59 -8.73 -19.90
N TYR A 248 5.04 -7.52 -20.22
CA TYR A 248 6.29 -6.88 -19.78
C TYR A 248 6.48 -6.96 -18.24
N THR A 249 5.43 -7.05 -17.42
CA THR A 249 5.50 -6.84 -15.97
C THR A 249 6.31 -7.86 -15.16
N GLU A 250 6.38 -9.13 -15.55
CA GLU A 250 7.11 -10.15 -14.76
C GLU A 250 8.48 -10.49 -15.37
N LYS A 251 8.64 -10.32 -16.69
CA LYS A 251 9.91 -10.52 -17.39
C LYS A 251 10.71 -9.23 -17.65
N ASP A 252 10.18 -8.03 -17.47
CA ASP A 252 11.02 -6.81 -17.42
C ASP A 252 11.87 -6.75 -16.17
N ARG A 253 11.47 -7.49 -15.13
CA ARG A 253 12.36 -7.77 -14.01
C ARG A 253 13.66 -8.44 -14.48
N VAL A 254 13.71 -9.04 -15.68
CA VAL A 254 14.90 -9.67 -16.26
C VAL A 254 15.95 -8.63 -16.67
N VAL A 255 15.53 -7.51 -17.27
CA VAL A 255 16.43 -6.38 -17.64
C VAL A 255 17.21 -5.86 -16.41
N PHE A 256 16.66 -6.07 -15.21
CA PHE A 256 17.26 -5.67 -13.93
C PHE A 256 17.62 -6.86 -13.00
N ARG A 257 17.51 -8.12 -13.44
CA ARG A 257 17.89 -9.31 -12.66
C ARG A 257 19.04 -10.03 -13.32
N ASN A 258 20.23 -9.48 -13.11
CA ASN A 258 21.46 -9.87 -13.77
C ASN A 258 22.06 -11.22 -13.31
N GLN A 259 21.27 -12.22 -12.88
CA GLN A 259 21.86 -13.47 -12.34
C GLN A 259 21.13 -14.78 -12.66
N ARG A 260 19.82 -14.80 -13.02
CA ARG A 260 19.12 -16.07 -13.26
C ARG A 260 19.23 -16.63 -14.69
N TYR A 261 19.86 -15.91 -15.61
CA TYR A 261 19.97 -16.34 -17.01
C TYR A 261 21.24 -17.13 -17.34
N LYS A 262 22.20 -17.23 -16.42
CA LYS A 262 23.31 -18.16 -16.61
C LYS A 262 22.88 -19.62 -16.57
N ASP A 263 21.73 -19.92 -15.95
CA ASP A 263 21.30 -21.30 -15.67
C ASP A 263 20.09 -21.77 -16.51
N SER A 264 19.47 -20.91 -17.32
CA SER A 264 18.35 -21.33 -18.19
C SER A 264 18.81 -21.58 -19.62
N GLU A 265 18.65 -22.81 -20.11
CA GLU A 265 18.97 -23.19 -21.50
C GLU A 265 18.09 -22.48 -22.57
N GLU A 266 17.00 -21.81 -22.18
CA GLU A 266 16.12 -21.11 -23.11
C GLU A 266 16.58 -19.66 -23.38
N SER A 267 16.96 -19.39 -24.64
CA SER A 267 17.30 -18.05 -25.13
C SER A 267 16.09 -17.11 -25.00
N TRP A 268 16.25 -16.05 -24.21
CA TRP A 268 15.26 -14.99 -24.09
C TRP A 268 15.28 -14.10 -25.34
N VAL A 269 14.10 -13.84 -25.91
CA VAL A 269 13.92 -12.94 -27.06
C VAL A 269 13.08 -11.74 -26.62
N PRO A 270 13.56 -10.50 -26.84
CA PRO A 270 12.80 -9.30 -26.56
C PRO A 270 11.44 -9.30 -27.24
N SER A 271 10.40 -8.98 -26.48
CA SER A 271 9.06 -9.10 -27.02
C SER A 271 8.76 -8.09 -28.14
N ASP A 272 9.45 -6.94 -28.15
CA ASP A 272 9.33 -5.92 -29.21
C ASP A 272 9.86 -6.40 -30.56
N TYR A 273 10.75 -7.39 -30.60
CA TYR A 273 11.26 -7.96 -31.85
C TYR A 273 10.15 -8.67 -32.62
N TYR A 274 9.21 -9.31 -31.92
CA TYR A 274 8.04 -9.90 -32.57
C TYR A 274 7.09 -8.85 -33.15
N VAL A 275 7.05 -7.65 -32.55
CA VAL A 275 6.25 -6.53 -33.08
C VAL A 275 6.93 -5.90 -34.30
N ASP A 276 8.27 -5.84 -34.32
CA ASP A 276 9.04 -5.46 -35.52
C ASP A 276 8.79 -6.44 -36.67
N ILE A 277 8.83 -7.75 -36.40
CA ILE A 277 8.49 -8.81 -37.37
C ILE A 277 7.05 -8.65 -37.85
N LEU A 278 6.09 -8.51 -36.94
CA LEU A 278 4.68 -8.37 -37.27
C LEU A 278 4.42 -7.15 -38.18
N SER A 279 5.01 -6.00 -37.83
CA SER A 279 4.90 -4.77 -38.61
C SER A 279 5.46 -4.95 -40.03
N PHE A 280 6.60 -5.64 -40.14
CA PHE A 280 7.18 -6.01 -41.43
C PHE A 280 6.26 -6.94 -42.23
N LEU A 281 5.74 -8.02 -41.62
CA LEU A 281 4.87 -8.99 -42.29
C LEU A 281 3.59 -8.33 -42.80
N LEU A 282 2.94 -7.48 -42.00
CA LEU A 282 1.77 -6.71 -42.42
C LEU A 282 2.09 -5.80 -43.61
N SER A 283 3.28 -5.18 -43.65
CA SER A 283 3.70 -4.35 -44.79
C SER A 283 3.83 -5.14 -46.10
N LYS A 284 3.98 -6.46 -46.03
CA LYS A 284 4.07 -7.37 -47.19
C LYS A 284 2.73 -8.01 -47.57
N MET A 285 1.71 -7.87 -46.74
CA MET A 285 0.36 -8.40 -46.99
C MET A 285 -0.48 -7.39 -47.78
N GLY A 286 -1.26 -7.90 -48.74
CA GLY A 286 -2.39 -7.15 -49.29
C GLY A 286 -3.51 -6.98 -48.27
N GLU A 287 -4.43 -6.06 -48.53
CA GLU A 287 -5.52 -5.72 -47.58
C GLU A 287 -6.36 -6.94 -47.18
N ASP A 288 -6.74 -7.78 -48.13
CA ASP A 288 -7.52 -9.00 -47.86
C ASP A 288 -6.78 -9.99 -46.93
N GLN A 289 -5.47 -10.10 -47.09
CA GLN A 289 -4.63 -10.95 -46.22
C GLN A 289 -4.53 -10.37 -44.82
N GLN A 290 -4.39 -9.05 -44.69
CA GLN A 290 -4.40 -8.38 -43.39
C GLN A 290 -5.75 -8.57 -42.69
N ILE A 291 -6.86 -8.40 -43.41
CA ILE A 291 -8.21 -8.63 -42.86
C ILE A 291 -8.38 -10.07 -42.40
N GLU A 292 -7.94 -11.05 -43.18
CA GLU A 292 -8.04 -12.47 -42.79
C GLU A 292 -7.17 -12.78 -41.57
N PHE A 293 -5.92 -12.30 -41.55
CA PHE A 293 -5.04 -12.40 -40.39
C PHE A 293 -5.68 -11.77 -39.14
N LEU A 294 -6.22 -10.56 -39.23
CA LEU A 294 -6.83 -9.85 -38.09
C LEU A 294 -8.12 -10.54 -37.61
N LYS A 295 -8.89 -11.15 -38.53
CA LYS A 295 -9.99 -12.04 -38.16
C LYS A 295 -9.48 -13.26 -37.40
N GLN A 296 -8.35 -13.83 -37.80
CA GLN A 296 -7.72 -14.94 -37.07
C GLN A 296 -7.15 -14.51 -35.72
N ASP A 297 -6.57 -13.32 -35.58
CA ASP A 297 -6.14 -12.75 -34.29
C ASP A 297 -7.33 -12.63 -33.33
N ILE A 298 -8.48 -12.13 -33.80
CA ILE A 298 -9.70 -12.03 -32.99
C ILE A 298 -10.31 -13.43 -32.72
N LYS A 299 -10.32 -14.32 -33.72
CA LYS A 299 -10.97 -15.65 -33.63
C LYS A 299 -10.13 -16.70 -32.89
N GLY A 300 -8.80 -16.61 -32.95
CA GLY A 300 -7.85 -17.65 -32.55
C GLY A 300 -7.10 -17.26 -31.27
N ALA A 301 -6.88 -18.16 -30.31
CA ALA A 301 -7.12 -19.60 -30.27
C ALA A 301 -7.48 -20.02 -28.82
N LYS A 302 -8.03 -21.23 -28.67
CA LYS A 302 -8.12 -21.95 -27.39
C LYS A 302 -6.70 -22.06 -26.79
N TYR A 303 -6.26 -21.06 -26.03
CA TYR A 303 -5.06 -21.14 -25.25
C TYR A 303 -5.48 -21.61 -23.87
N LYS A 304 -5.16 -22.88 -23.54
CA LYS A 304 -5.23 -23.42 -22.18
C LYS A 304 -4.27 -22.64 -21.27
N ARG A 305 -4.61 -21.41 -20.88
CA ARG A 305 -4.23 -20.91 -19.57
C ARG A 305 -5.47 -21.02 -18.72
N GLU A 306 -5.43 -21.99 -17.82
CA GLU A 306 -6.48 -22.39 -16.88
C GLU A 306 -6.99 -21.25 -15.97
N SER A 307 -6.43 -20.05 -16.06
CA SER A 307 -6.73 -18.91 -15.19
C SER A 307 -7.55 -17.78 -15.82
N PHE A 308 -7.74 -17.73 -17.14
CA PHE A 308 -8.52 -16.67 -17.79
C PHE A 308 -9.43 -17.27 -18.85
N GLY A 309 -10.72 -17.37 -18.55
CA GLY A 309 -11.72 -18.00 -19.42
C GLY A 309 -11.77 -17.46 -20.86
N ASP A 310 -12.37 -18.25 -21.75
CA ASP A 310 -12.51 -18.04 -23.20
C ASP A 310 -12.96 -16.60 -23.58
N GLN A 311 -12.02 -15.67 -23.69
CA GLN A 311 -12.31 -14.31 -24.17
C GLN A 311 -11.45 -13.98 -25.39
N LYS A 312 -12.14 -13.83 -26.52
CA LYS A 312 -11.61 -13.31 -27.79
C LYS A 312 -11.21 -11.85 -27.59
N ARG A 313 -9.96 -11.49 -27.90
CA ARG A 313 -9.44 -10.11 -27.82
C ARG A 313 -8.44 -9.85 -28.93
N SER A 314 -8.48 -8.68 -29.57
CA SER A 314 -7.39 -8.29 -30.48
C SER A 314 -6.13 -7.91 -29.73
N ARG A 315 -5.05 -8.67 -29.95
CA ARG A 315 -3.73 -8.42 -29.34
C ARG A 315 -2.87 -7.50 -30.20
N VAL A 316 -3.06 -7.57 -31.52
CA VAL A 316 -2.31 -6.75 -32.49
C VAL A 316 -2.49 -5.26 -32.23
N LEU A 317 -3.73 -4.82 -31.99
CA LEU A 317 -4.02 -3.42 -31.68
C LEU A 317 -3.37 -2.96 -30.37
N GLU A 318 -3.34 -3.81 -29.33
CA GLU A 318 -2.63 -3.50 -28.09
C GLU A 318 -1.11 -3.37 -28.31
N TYR A 319 -0.52 -4.16 -29.21
CA TYR A 319 0.90 -4.06 -29.53
C TYR A 319 1.24 -2.73 -30.21
N PHE A 320 0.36 -2.25 -31.08
CA PHE A 320 0.53 -0.97 -31.77
C PHE A 320 0.28 0.26 -30.90
N LEU A 321 -0.19 0.09 -29.66
CA LEU A 321 -0.19 1.19 -28.68
C LEU A 321 1.19 1.47 -28.09
N ASN A 322 2.20 0.62 -28.30
CA ASN A 322 3.54 0.83 -27.77
C ASN A 322 4.43 1.57 -28.76
N TRP A 323 5.36 2.39 -28.27
CA TRP A 323 6.29 3.12 -29.12
C TRP A 323 7.27 2.15 -29.80
N PRO A 324 7.57 2.30 -31.11
CA PRO A 324 7.18 3.38 -32.04
C PRO A 324 6.04 3.01 -33.02
N TYR A 325 5.15 2.08 -32.66
CA TYR A 325 4.23 1.44 -33.61
C TYR A 325 2.86 2.13 -33.75
N GLN A 326 2.64 3.28 -33.10
CA GLN A 326 1.33 3.95 -33.04
C GLN A 326 0.79 4.38 -34.41
N ASP A 327 1.67 4.67 -35.36
CA ASP A 327 1.31 4.93 -36.76
C ASP A 327 0.54 3.78 -37.42
N TYR A 328 0.76 2.54 -36.97
CA TYR A 328 0.04 1.37 -37.46
C TYR A 328 -1.33 1.20 -36.80
N PHE A 329 -1.55 1.76 -35.60
CA PHE A 329 -2.75 1.54 -34.81
C PHE A 329 -4.03 1.93 -35.58
N MET A 330 -4.16 3.20 -35.98
CA MET A 330 -5.37 3.67 -36.67
C MET A 330 -5.53 3.04 -38.06
N LYS A 331 -4.43 2.76 -38.76
CA LYS A 331 -4.46 2.06 -40.05
C LYS A 331 -5.04 0.65 -39.89
N THR A 332 -4.59 -0.09 -38.88
CA THR A 332 -5.07 -1.44 -38.59
C THR A 332 -6.52 -1.43 -38.12
N VAL A 333 -6.89 -0.47 -37.26
CA VAL A 333 -8.29 -0.26 -36.83
C VAL A 333 -9.22 -0.05 -38.02
N GLY A 334 -8.80 0.73 -39.02
CA GLY A 334 -9.57 0.99 -40.24
C GLY A 334 -10.01 -0.28 -40.97
N LEU A 335 -9.17 -1.32 -40.96
CA LEU A 335 -9.48 -2.62 -41.54
C LEU A 335 -10.42 -3.46 -40.68
N MET A 336 -10.48 -3.18 -39.38
CA MET A 336 -11.16 -4.01 -38.39
C MET A 336 -12.56 -3.51 -38.03
N TRP A 337 -12.94 -2.28 -38.39
CA TRP A 337 -14.22 -1.68 -37.97
C TRP A 337 -15.46 -2.56 -38.23
N LYS A 338 -15.46 -3.42 -39.25
CA LYS A 338 -16.58 -4.30 -39.57
C LYS A 338 -16.70 -5.51 -38.61
N PHE A 339 -15.59 -5.96 -38.02
CA PHE A 339 -15.53 -7.21 -37.24
C PHE A 339 -14.84 -7.11 -35.87
N LEU A 340 -14.34 -5.93 -35.47
CA LEU A 340 -13.81 -5.68 -34.12
C LEU A 340 -14.94 -5.85 -33.08
N PRO A 341 -14.78 -6.69 -32.04
CA PRO A 341 -15.77 -6.80 -30.97
C PRO A 341 -15.94 -5.49 -30.20
N GLU A 342 -17.17 -5.16 -29.80
CA GLU A 342 -17.45 -3.91 -29.07
C GLU A 342 -16.76 -3.86 -27.71
N ARG A 343 -16.65 -5.01 -27.05
CA ARG A 343 -15.86 -5.16 -25.83
C ARG A 343 -14.38 -4.79 -26.03
N ASP A 344 -13.78 -5.27 -27.12
CA ASP A 344 -12.37 -5.00 -27.42
C ASP A 344 -12.15 -3.52 -27.68
N TYR A 345 -13.07 -2.87 -28.40
CA TYR A 345 -13.06 -1.42 -28.58
C TYR A 345 -13.04 -0.68 -27.23
N ALA A 346 -13.93 -1.03 -26.30
CA ALA A 346 -13.97 -0.41 -24.97
C ALA A 346 -12.68 -0.66 -24.18
N VAL A 347 -12.12 -1.87 -24.24
CA VAL A 347 -10.83 -2.19 -23.60
C VAL A 347 -9.70 -1.36 -24.20
N LEU A 348 -9.64 -1.20 -25.52
CA LEU A 348 -8.62 -0.41 -26.20
C LEU A 348 -8.68 1.07 -25.82
N LEU A 349 -9.88 1.65 -25.65
CA LEU A 349 -10.02 3.02 -25.12
C LEU A 349 -9.38 3.17 -23.74
N LEU A 350 -9.67 2.22 -22.83
CA LEU A 350 -9.06 2.20 -21.49
C LEU A 350 -7.54 2.02 -21.56
N ARG A 351 -7.04 1.17 -22.46
CA ARG A 351 -5.59 1.01 -22.70
C ARG A 351 -4.94 2.29 -23.20
N ILE A 352 -5.61 3.05 -24.06
CA ILE A 352 -5.10 4.36 -24.49
C ILE A 352 -5.05 5.32 -23.30
N CYS A 353 -6.06 5.33 -22.43
CA CYS A 353 -6.01 6.10 -21.17
C CYS A 353 -4.86 5.68 -20.27
N ASP A 354 -4.62 4.38 -20.08
CA ASP A 354 -3.46 3.85 -19.35
C ASP A 354 -2.13 4.36 -19.93
N LYS A 355 -2.06 4.55 -21.26
CA LYS A 355 -0.88 5.11 -21.93
C LYS A 355 -0.74 6.62 -21.74
N ILE A 356 -1.84 7.38 -21.59
CA ILE A 356 -1.78 8.82 -21.28
C ILE A 356 -1.12 9.03 -19.91
N GLU A 357 -1.57 8.28 -18.92
CA GLU A 357 -0.98 8.27 -17.59
C GLU A 357 -1.33 6.98 -16.85
N SER A 358 -0.34 6.13 -16.61
CA SER A 358 -0.57 4.92 -15.82
C SER A 358 -0.65 5.26 -14.33
N LYS A 359 -1.74 4.83 -13.71
CA LYS A 359 -1.93 4.88 -12.25
C LYS A 359 -0.94 4.02 -11.47
N LYS A 360 -0.26 3.08 -12.15
CA LYS A 360 0.82 2.26 -11.61
C LYS A 360 2.09 2.55 -12.39
N GLU A 361 3.05 3.25 -11.76
CA GLU A 361 4.34 3.61 -12.36
C GLU A 361 5.10 2.38 -12.90
N GLU A 362 4.81 1.18 -12.40
CA GLU A 362 5.40 -0.09 -12.82
C GLU A 362 4.99 -0.56 -14.23
N HIS A 363 3.84 -0.13 -14.78
CA HIS A 363 3.24 -0.74 -16.00
C HIS A 363 3.45 -0.01 -17.34
N LEU A 364 3.88 1.25 -17.36
CA LEU A 364 4.26 1.94 -18.62
C LEU A 364 5.58 1.38 -19.15
N LYS A 365 5.84 1.27 -20.45
CA LYS A 365 7.26 1.17 -20.86
C LYS A 365 7.96 2.51 -20.61
N TYR A 366 9.29 2.50 -20.63
CA TYR A 366 10.13 3.65 -20.34
C TYR A 366 9.80 4.84 -21.26
N GLY A 367 9.39 5.97 -20.67
CA GLY A 367 8.96 7.17 -21.41
C GLY A 367 7.57 7.07 -22.07
N GLU A 368 6.84 5.96 -21.94
CA GLU A 368 5.49 5.87 -22.48
C GLU A 368 4.54 6.84 -21.77
N GLY A 369 3.72 7.52 -22.57
CA GLY A 369 2.84 8.63 -22.19
C GLY A 369 3.39 10.01 -22.57
N LYS A 370 4.71 10.15 -22.68
CA LYS A 370 5.37 11.35 -23.23
C LYS A 370 5.93 11.13 -24.65
N SER A 371 6.15 9.89 -25.05
CA SER A 371 6.74 9.52 -26.36
C SER A 371 5.78 9.63 -27.54
N TYR A 372 4.47 9.72 -27.29
CA TYR A 372 3.44 9.83 -28.33
C TYR A 372 2.22 10.59 -27.81
N ASP A 373 1.49 11.26 -28.71
CA ASP A 373 0.26 11.97 -28.36
C ASP A 373 -0.94 11.00 -28.22
N TYR A 374 -1.00 10.29 -27.10
CA TYR A 374 -2.10 9.38 -26.79
C TYR A 374 -3.43 10.11 -26.56
N ARG A 375 -3.41 11.40 -26.21
CA ARG A 375 -4.63 12.21 -26.09
C ARG A 375 -5.23 12.46 -27.46
N GLY A 376 -4.39 12.80 -28.44
CA GLY A 376 -4.76 12.87 -29.84
C GLY A 376 -5.25 11.53 -30.39
N LEU A 377 -4.54 10.43 -30.07
CA LEU A 377 -4.96 9.08 -30.49
C LEU A 377 -6.34 8.70 -29.95
N LEU A 378 -6.60 8.96 -28.65
CA LEU A 378 -7.89 8.70 -28.03
C LEU A 378 -9.01 9.45 -28.76
N ARG A 379 -8.77 10.73 -29.05
CA ARG A 379 -9.71 11.58 -29.78
C ARG A 379 -10.02 11.01 -31.16
N GLU A 380 -8.98 10.66 -31.90
CA GLU A 380 -9.12 10.18 -33.27
C GLU A 380 -9.82 8.82 -33.31
N PHE A 381 -9.45 7.91 -32.40
CA PHE A 381 -10.05 6.59 -32.29
C PHE A 381 -11.53 6.68 -31.92
N TRP A 382 -11.90 7.59 -31.01
CA TRP A 382 -13.30 7.87 -30.69
C TRP A 382 -14.05 8.49 -31.87
N TYR A 383 -13.46 9.50 -32.52
CA TYR A 383 -14.09 10.26 -33.59
C TYR A 383 -14.41 9.36 -34.80
N GLN A 384 -13.45 8.55 -35.25
CA GLN A 384 -13.61 7.63 -36.37
C GLN A 384 -14.49 6.40 -36.04
N SER A 385 -14.80 6.15 -34.76
CA SER A 385 -15.53 4.94 -34.39
C SER A 385 -16.98 4.94 -34.91
N PRO A 386 -17.44 3.82 -35.51
CA PRO A 386 -18.85 3.63 -35.86
C PRO A 386 -19.78 3.72 -34.64
N GLU A 387 -21.03 4.13 -34.89
CA GLU A 387 -21.99 4.46 -33.83
C GLU A 387 -22.26 3.31 -32.84
N ARG A 388 -22.26 2.05 -33.32
CA ARG A 388 -22.44 0.86 -32.47
C ARG A 388 -21.43 0.78 -31.31
N TYR A 389 -20.21 1.21 -31.55
CA TYR A 389 -19.14 1.17 -30.54
C TYR A 389 -19.35 2.24 -29.48
N LYS A 390 -19.81 3.44 -29.87
CA LYS A 390 -20.18 4.52 -28.96
C LYS A 390 -21.37 4.10 -28.08
N ARG A 391 -22.40 3.48 -28.68
CA ARG A 391 -23.53 2.90 -27.93
C ARG A 391 -23.07 1.86 -26.91
N TYR A 392 -22.16 0.98 -27.29
CA TYR A 392 -21.63 -0.05 -26.39
C TYR A 392 -20.90 0.58 -25.19
N VAL A 393 -20.08 1.62 -25.42
CA VAL A 393 -19.41 2.34 -24.34
C VAL A 393 -20.46 2.89 -23.36
N PHE A 394 -21.56 3.48 -23.81
CA PHE A 394 -22.58 3.99 -22.90
C PHE A 394 -23.58 2.95 -22.37
N SER A 395 -23.43 1.69 -22.73
CA SER A 395 -24.31 0.62 -22.26
C SER A 395 -23.95 0.17 -20.84
N ASN A 396 -24.91 -0.46 -20.15
CA ASN A 396 -24.70 -1.04 -18.81
C ASN A 396 -23.86 -2.34 -18.85
N GLN A 397 -23.18 -2.63 -19.96
CA GLN A 397 -22.32 -3.78 -20.10
C GLN A 397 -21.05 -3.57 -19.27
N LYS A 398 -20.74 -4.57 -18.45
CA LYS A 398 -19.53 -4.58 -17.63
C LYS A 398 -18.33 -4.95 -18.50
N VAL A 399 -17.26 -4.17 -18.41
CA VAL A 399 -16.00 -4.45 -19.11
C VAL A 399 -14.94 -4.83 -18.09
N ASP A 400 -14.42 -6.06 -18.17
CA ASP A 400 -13.21 -6.42 -17.42
C ASP A 400 -11.98 -5.92 -18.17
N CYS A 401 -11.42 -4.80 -17.74
CA CYS A 401 -10.06 -4.42 -18.14
C CYS A 401 -9.05 -5.26 -17.34
N VAL A 402 -8.08 -5.87 -18.03
CA VAL A 402 -6.99 -6.59 -17.37
C VAL A 402 -5.91 -5.59 -17.00
N THR A 403 -6.15 -4.84 -15.94
CA THR A 403 -5.13 -4.04 -15.22
C THR A 403 -5.04 -4.54 -13.78
N ASP A 404 -4.81 -5.84 -13.58
CA ASP A 404 -4.70 -6.51 -12.26
C ASP A 404 -5.80 -6.19 -11.22
N ARG A 405 -6.92 -5.62 -11.66
CA ARG A 405 -8.15 -5.44 -10.90
C ARG A 405 -9.30 -5.63 -11.86
N VAL A 406 -10.10 -6.67 -11.64
CA VAL A 406 -11.43 -6.78 -12.24
C VAL A 406 -12.30 -5.70 -11.58
N VAL A 407 -12.19 -4.46 -12.03
CA VAL A 407 -13.21 -3.46 -11.71
C VAL A 407 -14.26 -3.61 -12.81
N THR A 408 -15.33 -4.33 -12.50
CA THR A 408 -16.49 -4.40 -13.38
C THR A 408 -17.22 -3.07 -13.31
N THR A 409 -16.80 -2.10 -14.11
CA THR A 409 -17.55 -0.86 -14.35
C THR A 409 -18.36 -0.98 -15.64
N GLU A 410 -19.47 -0.25 -15.72
CA GLU A 410 -20.09 0.09 -17.00
C GLU A 410 -19.03 0.76 -17.89
N ALA A 411 -18.92 0.33 -19.15
CA ALA A 411 -17.80 0.69 -20.03
C ALA A 411 -17.54 2.22 -20.09
N GLY A 412 -18.61 3.01 -20.18
CA GLY A 412 -18.57 4.45 -20.36
C GLY A 412 -18.29 5.19 -19.08
N VAL A 413 -18.85 4.73 -17.95
CA VAL A 413 -18.48 5.25 -16.65
C VAL A 413 -16.99 4.99 -16.42
N GLY A 414 -16.51 3.77 -16.68
CA GLY A 414 -15.10 3.36 -16.58
C GLY A 414 -14.14 4.30 -17.32
N LEU A 415 -14.41 4.57 -18.60
CA LEU A 415 -13.59 5.47 -19.42
C LEU A 415 -13.53 6.89 -18.86
N LEU A 416 -14.66 7.43 -18.43
CA LEU A 416 -14.73 8.76 -17.83
C LEU A 416 -13.99 8.81 -16.49
N ILE A 417 -14.04 7.72 -15.69
CA ILE A 417 -13.25 7.61 -14.45
C ILE A 417 -11.77 7.77 -14.77
N GLU A 418 -11.26 6.98 -15.72
CA GLU A 418 -9.83 6.99 -16.07
C GLU A 418 -9.38 8.39 -16.49
N LEU A 419 -10.16 9.09 -17.33
CA LEU A 419 -9.84 10.45 -17.77
C LEU A 419 -9.92 11.50 -16.66
N LEU A 420 -10.91 11.43 -15.76
CA LEU A 420 -11.09 12.43 -14.69
C LEU A 420 -10.13 12.25 -13.52
N THR A 421 -9.53 11.07 -13.41
CA THR A 421 -8.60 10.72 -12.32
C THR A 421 -7.14 10.77 -12.75
N LEU A 422 -6.85 11.27 -13.95
CA LEU A 422 -5.49 11.61 -14.37
C LEU A 422 -4.93 12.68 -13.41
N LYS A 423 -3.74 12.42 -12.86
CA LYS A 423 -2.95 13.35 -12.04
C LYS A 423 -2.52 14.55 -12.89
N ASN A 424 -2.03 14.33 -14.11
CA ASN A 424 -1.67 15.38 -15.05
C ASN A 424 -2.84 15.73 -15.98
N PHE A 425 -3.96 16.16 -15.40
CA PHE A 425 -5.15 16.56 -16.15
C PHE A 425 -4.88 17.83 -16.98
N THR A 426 -5.14 17.78 -18.28
CA THR A 426 -4.87 18.88 -19.23
C THR A 426 -6.12 19.37 -19.95
N TYR A 427 -5.98 20.47 -20.70
CA TYR A 427 -7.04 20.97 -21.59
C TYR A 427 -7.45 19.95 -22.67
N GLU A 428 -6.53 19.12 -23.14
CA GLU A 428 -6.84 18.10 -24.16
C GLU A 428 -7.63 16.92 -23.56
N ASP A 429 -7.41 16.58 -22.29
CA ASP A 429 -8.23 15.59 -21.57
C ASP A 429 -9.67 16.05 -21.44
N ARG A 430 -9.87 17.35 -21.17
CA ARG A 430 -11.19 17.97 -21.19
C ARG A 430 -11.87 17.83 -22.55
N LYS A 431 -11.20 18.22 -23.64
CA LYS A 431 -11.76 18.09 -24.99
C LYS A 431 -12.17 16.66 -25.30
N ASN A 432 -11.39 15.68 -24.86
CA ASN A 432 -11.69 14.28 -25.06
C ASN A 432 -12.95 13.85 -24.30
N ILE A 433 -13.09 14.27 -23.04
CA ILE A 433 -14.31 14.03 -22.26
C ILE A 433 -15.52 14.70 -22.90
N GLU A 434 -15.40 15.98 -23.29
CA GLU A 434 -16.47 16.73 -23.97
C GLU A 434 -16.91 16.03 -25.27
N LEU A 435 -15.96 15.55 -26.08
CA LEU A 435 -16.23 14.81 -27.31
C LEU A 435 -16.96 13.48 -27.05
N ILE A 436 -16.51 12.73 -26.05
CA ILE A 436 -17.14 11.47 -25.64
C ILE A 436 -18.59 11.75 -25.24
N LEU A 437 -18.80 12.71 -24.35
CA LEU A 437 -20.12 13.03 -23.79
C LEU A 437 -21.06 13.69 -24.80
N ALA A 438 -20.54 14.43 -25.78
CA ALA A 438 -21.32 14.95 -26.90
C ALA A 438 -21.94 13.83 -27.75
N SER A 439 -21.33 12.63 -27.73
CA SER A 439 -21.87 11.47 -28.42
C SER A 439 -22.97 10.77 -27.62
N ALA A 440 -23.09 10.97 -26.31
CA ALA A 440 -24.09 10.29 -25.47
C ALA A 440 -25.51 10.84 -25.69
N THR A 441 -26.51 9.96 -25.68
CA THR A 441 -27.93 10.33 -25.66
C THR A 441 -28.34 10.86 -24.29
N SER A 442 -29.48 11.56 -24.22
CA SER A 442 -30.03 12.04 -22.94
C SER A 442 -30.23 10.91 -21.93
N LYS A 443 -30.67 9.72 -22.38
CA LYS A 443 -30.90 8.58 -21.49
C LYS A 443 -29.60 7.98 -20.94
N GLU A 444 -28.57 7.88 -21.77
CA GLU A 444 -27.26 7.40 -21.34
C GLU A 444 -26.60 8.37 -20.36
N LYS A 445 -26.75 9.68 -20.59
CA LYS A 445 -26.30 10.72 -19.65
C LYS A 445 -26.97 10.57 -18.29
N GLU A 446 -28.30 10.38 -18.26
CA GLU A 446 -29.07 10.12 -17.04
C GLU A 446 -28.57 8.86 -16.30
N ASN A 447 -28.27 7.78 -17.04
CA ASN A 447 -27.74 6.54 -16.47
C ASN A 447 -26.35 6.76 -15.83
N ILE A 448 -25.44 7.47 -16.51
CA ILE A 448 -24.11 7.81 -15.98
C ILE A 448 -24.25 8.61 -14.67
N LEU A 449 -25.13 9.60 -14.62
CA LEU A 449 -25.34 10.42 -13.42
C LEU A 449 -25.95 9.62 -12.26
N SER A 450 -26.78 8.64 -12.58
CA SER A 450 -27.42 7.76 -11.61
C SER A 450 -26.49 6.66 -11.09
N SER A 451 -25.37 6.41 -11.77
CA SER A 451 -24.37 5.42 -11.37
C SER A 451 -23.74 5.75 -10.01
N LYS A 452 -23.60 4.72 -9.17
CA LYS A 452 -22.93 4.82 -7.87
C LYS A 452 -21.45 5.17 -8.03
N GLU A 453 -20.80 4.65 -9.08
CA GLU A 453 -19.41 4.89 -9.42
C GLU A 453 -19.18 6.35 -9.78
N TRP A 454 -20.06 6.95 -10.58
CA TRP A 454 -20.00 8.37 -10.91
C TRP A 454 -20.14 9.27 -9.68
N ARG A 455 -21.11 8.97 -8.80
CA ARG A 455 -21.29 9.71 -7.53
C ARG A 455 -20.03 9.64 -6.66
N LYS A 456 -19.39 8.48 -6.55
CA LYS A 456 -18.11 8.32 -5.84
C LYS A 456 -16.99 9.19 -6.42
N ILE A 457 -16.93 9.38 -7.74
CA ILE A 457 -15.94 10.25 -8.37
C ILE A 457 -16.21 11.71 -8.02
N CYS A 458 -17.46 12.15 -8.12
CA CYS A 458 -17.84 13.52 -7.74
C CYS A 458 -17.42 13.81 -6.29
N ILE A 459 -17.71 12.87 -5.38
CA ILE A 459 -17.27 12.89 -3.97
C ILE A 459 -15.73 12.92 -3.87
N GLY A 460 -15.00 12.12 -4.65
CA GLY A 460 -13.53 12.15 -4.69
C GLY A 460 -12.97 13.51 -5.13
N GLN A 461 -13.53 14.11 -6.18
CA GLN A 461 -13.13 15.43 -6.68
C GLN A 461 -13.44 16.54 -5.66
N MET A 462 -14.58 16.45 -4.96
CA MET A 462 -14.89 17.34 -3.83
C MET A 462 -13.80 17.24 -2.77
N LYS A 463 -13.47 16.02 -2.32
CA LYS A 463 -12.44 15.78 -1.28
C LYS A 463 -11.07 16.36 -1.65
N GLU A 464 -10.70 16.32 -2.91
CA GLU A 464 -9.45 16.89 -3.44
C GLU A 464 -9.54 18.41 -3.74
N GLU A 465 -10.66 19.06 -3.42
CA GLU A 465 -10.93 20.48 -3.64
C GLU A 465 -10.86 20.88 -5.13
N LYS A 466 -11.07 19.93 -6.04
CA LYS A 466 -11.06 20.12 -7.50
C LYS A 466 -12.40 20.64 -8.01
N TRP A 467 -12.90 21.73 -7.41
CA TRP A 467 -14.22 22.31 -7.68
C TRP A 467 -14.41 22.75 -9.13
N GLU A 468 -13.36 23.26 -9.77
CA GLU A 468 -13.41 23.70 -11.17
C GLU A 468 -13.58 22.51 -12.13
N THR A 469 -12.85 21.43 -11.89
CA THR A 469 -12.99 20.16 -12.60
C THR A 469 -14.40 19.59 -12.38
N LEU A 470 -14.83 19.49 -11.12
CA LEU A 470 -16.18 19.04 -10.76
C LEU A 470 -17.26 19.87 -11.48
N ASN A 471 -17.17 21.21 -11.44
CA ASN A 471 -18.15 22.09 -12.09
C ASN A 471 -18.14 21.92 -13.61
N ARG A 472 -16.98 21.88 -14.26
CA ARG A 472 -16.96 21.76 -15.72
C ARG A 472 -17.46 20.40 -16.20
N PHE A 473 -17.14 19.32 -15.49
CA PHE A 473 -17.52 17.97 -15.91
C PHE A 473 -18.92 17.55 -15.47
N VAL A 474 -19.38 17.96 -14.30
CA VAL A 474 -20.77 17.69 -13.85
C VAL A 474 -21.76 18.63 -14.54
N LEU A 475 -21.40 19.89 -14.81
CA LEU A 475 -22.38 20.92 -15.19
C LEU A 475 -22.42 21.23 -16.70
N ASN A 476 -21.30 21.14 -17.44
CA ASN A 476 -21.33 21.49 -18.88
C ASN A 476 -21.63 20.31 -19.81
N CYS A 477 -21.56 19.07 -19.33
CA CYS A 477 -21.66 17.91 -20.22
C CYS A 477 -22.98 17.13 -20.11
N PHE A 478 -23.76 17.32 -19.04
CA PHE A 478 -24.80 16.37 -18.69
C PHE A 478 -26.24 16.90 -18.70
N LEU A 479 -26.52 18.16 -18.38
CA LEU A 479 -27.88 18.52 -17.95
C LEU A 479 -28.31 19.94 -18.35
N PRO A 480 -29.60 20.15 -18.68
CA PRO A 480 -30.24 21.45 -18.51
C PRO A 480 -30.05 21.96 -17.08
N LYS A 481 -30.07 23.28 -16.89
CA LYS A 481 -29.78 23.91 -15.58
C LYS A 481 -30.63 23.35 -14.43
N GLU A 482 -31.88 22.98 -14.72
CA GLU A 482 -32.81 22.42 -13.75
C GLU A 482 -32.39 21.03 -13.23
N GLU A 483 -31.93 20.15 -14.12
CA GLU A 483 -31.45 18.81 -13.75
C GLU A 483 -30.10 18.90 -13.02
N GLU A 484 -29.26 19.88 -13.38
CA GLU A 484 -28.00 20.20 -12.69
C GLU A 484 -28.22 20.49 -11.20
N ASP A 485 -29.15 21.41 -10.90
CA ASP A 485 -29.44 21.81 -9.53
C ASP A 485 -30.10 20.65 -8.74
N LYS A 486 -30.91 19.82 -9.42
CA LYS A 486 -31.44 18.58 -8.82
C LYS A 486 -30.34 17.60 -8.43
N PHE A 487 -29.38 17.33 -9.32
CA PHE A 487 -28.27 16.41 -9.03
C PHE A 487 -27.38 16.93 -7.89
N LYS A 488 -27.03 18.22 -7.90
CA LYS A 488 -26.25 18.86 -6.83
C LYS A 488 -26.93 18.71 -5.48
N ARG A 489 -28.24 18.96 -5.43
CA ARG A 489 -29.07 18.76 -4.24
C ARG A 489 -28.98 17.32 -3.77
N GLU A 490 -29.33 16.35 -4.62
CA GLU A 490 -29.30 14.93 -4.25
C GLU A 490 -27.92 14.48 -3.74
N LEU A 491 -26.83 14.89 -4.41
CA LEU A 491 -25.49 14.50 -4.02
C LEU A 491 -25.09 15.13 -2.68
N SER A 492 -25.44 16.38 -2.43
CA SER A 492 -25.10 17.10 -1.19
C SER A 492 -25.74 16.47 0.05
N PHE A 493 -26.91 15.83 -0.10
CA PHE A 493 -27.59 15.13 1.00
C PHE A 493 -27.07 13.70 1.27
N THR A 494 -26.15 13.18 0.45
CA THR A 494 -25.52 11.87 0.69
C THR A 494 -24.65 11.87 1.95
N LYS A 495 -24.52 10.71 2.59
CA LYS A 495 -23.70 10.55 3.81
C LYS A 495 -22.24 10.89 3.54
N GLU A 496 -21.72 10.46 2.39
CA GLU A 496 -20.34 10.67 1.97
C GLU A 496 -20.03 12.14 1.70
N ALA A 497 -20.91 12.88 1.02
CA ALA A 497 -20.71 14.31 0.75
C ALA A 497 -20.74 15.13 2.05
N LYS A 498 -21.70 14.85 2.94
CA LYS A 498 -21.77 15.46 4.28
C LYS A 498 -20.49 15.22 5.06
N ARG A 499 -19.97 13.98 5.04
CA ARG A 499 -18.71 13.63 5.71
C ARG A 499 -17.52 14.42 5.16
N ILE A 500 -17.42 14.65 3.85
CA ILE A 500 -16.36 15.49 3.27
C ILE A 500 -16.44 16.92 3.80
N CYS A 501 -17.63 17.52 3.81
CA CYS A 501 -17.79 18.88 4.32
C CYS A 501 -17.45 18.97 5.82
N ILE A 502 -17.82 17.95 6.61
CA ILE A 502 -17.41 17.83 8.02
C ILE A 502 -15.88 17.70 8.14
N ASP A 503 -15.24 16.88 7.30
CA ASP A 503 -13.78 16.71 7.28
C ASP A 503 -13.05 18.01 6.93
N PHE A 504 -13.59 18.85 6.04
CA PHE A 504 -13.04 20.20 5.80
C PHE A 504 -13.05 21.04 7.08
N ILE A 505 -14.16 21.06 7.80
CA ILE A 505 -14.30 21.81 9.05
C ILE A 505 -13.34 21.29 10.12
N LYS A 506 -13.25 19.96 10.31
CA LYS A 506 -12.26 19.33 11.23
C LYS A 506 -10.83 19.79 10.96
N ASN A 507 -10.49 19.93 9.68
CA ASN A 507 -9.16 20.32 9.21
C ASN A 507 -8.98 21.84 9.05
N ASP A 508 -9.89 22.66 9.59
CA ASP A 508 -9.86 24.13 9.51
C ASP A 508 -9.90 24.70 8.08
N LYS A 509 -10.45 23.93 7.14
CA LYS A 509 -10.62 24.30 5.72
C LYS A 509 -12.00 24.93 5.47
N TRP A 510 -12.32 26.02 6.17
CA TRP A 510 -13.62 26.70 6.06
C TRP A 510 -13.97 27.14 4.64
N ASN A 511 -12.99 27.63 3.88
CA ASN A 511 -13.21 28.02 2.48
C ASN A 511 -13.70 26.84 1.63
N ALA A 512 -13.20 25.62 1.86
CA ALA A 512 -13.65 24.44 1.14
C ALA A 512 -15.08 24.02 1.55
N ALA A 513 -15.43 24.18 2.83
CA ALA A 513 -16.80 23.96 3.32
C ALA A 513 -17.79 24.97 2.73
N GLU A 514 -17.42 26.26 2.64
CA GLU A 514 -18.24 27.29 2.00
C GLU A 514 -18.39 27.05 0.50
N LEU A 515 -17.31 26.63 -0.18
CA LEU A 515 -17.39 26.24 -1.59
C LEU A 515 -18.31 25.05 -1.80
N PHE A 516 -18.34 24.07 -0.88
CA PHE A 516 -19.29 22.97 -0.91
C PHE A 516 -20.76 23.45 -0.79
N ILE A 517 -21.05 24.33 0.17
CA ILE A 517 -22.39 24.89 0.34
C ILE A 517 -22.80 25.69 -0.90
N LYS A 518 -21.92 26.55 -1.42
CA LYS A 518 -22.15 27.30 -2.65
C LYS A 518 -22.35 26.37 -3.85
N TRP A 519 -21.60 25.28 -3.93
CA TRP A 519 -21.68 24.29 -5.00
C TRP A 519 -23.03 23.57 -5.02
N SER A 520 -23.62 23.33 -3.85
CA SER A 520 -24.89 22.61 -3.70
C SER A 520 -26.10 23.30 -4.36
N SER A 521 -25.98 24.59 -4.72
CA SER A 521 -27.07 25.41 -5.28
C SER A 521 -28.37 25.37 -4.44
N LEU A 522 -28.28 25.11 -3.14
CA LEU A 522 -29.46 24.95 -2.29
C LEU A 522 -30.07 26.31 -1.91
N PRO A 523 -31.41 26.44 -1.85
CA PRO A 523 -32.05 27.57 -1.20
C PRO A 523 -31.65 27.66 0.27
N GLU A 524 -31.67 28.86 0.85
CA GLU A 524 -31.24 29.13 2.23
C GLU A 524 -31.87 28.18 3.27
N GLY A 525 -33.17 27.88 3.13
CA GLY A 525 -33.87 26.94 4.01
C GLY A 525 -33.30 25.52 3.97
N GLU A 526 -32.85 25.06 2.80
CA GLU A 526 -32.25 23.74 2.63
C GLU A 526 -30.78 23.69 3.02
N ILE A 527 -30.04 24.81 2.86
CA ILE A 527 -28.70 24.96 3.44
C ILE A 527 -28.77 24.76 4.96
N ASN A 528 -29.71 25.44 5.61
CA ASN A 528 -29.90 25.32 7.06
C ASN A 528 -30.30 23.89 7.46
N LYS A 529 -31.14 23.22 6.67
CA LYS A 529 -31.46 21.80 6.88
C LYS A 529 -30.22 20.91 6.74
N LEU A 530 -29.41 21.10 5.69
CA LEU A 530 -28.20 20.33 5.44
C LEU A 530 -27.19 20.47 6.57
N LYS A 531 -26.93 21.71 7.02
CA LYS A 531 -26.02 22.00 8.14
C LYS A 531 -26.48 21.33 9.44
N LYS A 532 -27.79 21.39 9.75
CA LYS A 532 -28.38 20.69 10.89
C LYS A 532 -28.20 19.17 10.76
N GLU A 533 -28.51 18.57 9.61
CA GLU A 533 -28.30 17.13 9.39
C GLU A 533 -26.83 16.73 9.54
N MET A 534 -25.89 17.58 9.11
CA MET A 534 -24.46 17.34 9.28
C MET A 534 -24.05 17.32 10.75
N ILE A 535 -24.41 18.34 11.54
CA ILE A 535 -23.97 18.44 12.94
C ILE A 535 -24.61 17.38 13.84
N TYR A 536 -25.86 16.99 13.55
CA TYR A 536 -26.56 15.93 14.29
C TYR A 536 -26.10 14.52 13.93
N SER A 537 -25.43 14.34 12.78
CA SER A 537 -24.89 13.04 12.37
C SER A 537 -23.77 12.56 13.32
N GLU A 538 -23.52 11.24 13.33
CA GLU A 538 -22.43 10.66 14.13
C GLU A 538 -21.07 11.28 13.78
N ASP A 539 -20.79 11.50 12.49
CA ASP A 539 -19.55 12.12 12.01
C ASP A 539 -19.44 13.58 12.48
N GLY A 540 -20.56 14.32 12.51
CA GLY A 540 -20.63 15.71 12.96
C GLY A 540 -20.43 15.87 14.46
N ARG A 541 -21.12 15.06 15.28
CA ARG A 541 -20.89 15.03 16.73
C ARG A 541 -19.45 14.67 17.06
N ARG A 542 -18.89 13.68 16.35
CA ARG A 542 -17.49 13.29 16.47
C ARG A 542 -16.57 14.45 16.05
N ALA A 543 -16.91 15.21 15.01
CA ALA A 543 -16.18 16.42 14.63
C ALA A 543 -16.10 17.46 15.74
N CYS A 544 -17.23 17.78 16.37
CA CYS A 544 -17.26 18.72 17.49
C CYS A 544 -16.34 18.25 18.62
N VAL A 545 -16.35 16.95 18.93
CA VAL A 545 -15.50 16.36 19.96
C VAL A 545 -14.02 16.32 19.58
N ASP A 546 -13.71 16.00 18.32
CA ASP A 546 -12.33 15.92 17.79
C ASP A 546 -11.68 17.31 17.68
N LEU A 547 -12.48 18.32 17.33
CA LEU A 547 -12.03 19.72 17.24
C LEU A 547 -11.52 20.24 18.58
N ILE A 548 -12.01 19.70 19.70
CA ILE A 548 -11.47 19.96 21.04
C ILE A 548 -10.15 19.19 21.14
N SER A 549 -9.04 19.83 20.84
CA SER A 549 -7.70 19.20 20.87
C SER A 549 -6.72 20.09 21.61
N TYR A 550 -5.54 19.56 21.94
CA TYR A 550 -4.52 20.26 22.71
C TYR A 550 -4.12 21.63 22.12
N ASP A 551 -4.23 21.79 20.80
CA ASP A 551 -3.86 23.02 20.09
C ASP A 551 -5.05 23.88 19.64
N LYS A 552 -6.26 23.30 19.53
CA LYS A 552 -7.46 23.98 19.02
C LYS A 552 -8.44 24.21 20.19
N LYS A 553 -8.51 25.46 20.64
CA LYS A 553 -9.41 25.94 21.71
C LYS A 553 -10.88 25.74 21.36
N VAL A 554 -11.77 25.88 22.35
CA VAL A 554 -13.25 25.76 22.24
C VAL A 554 -13.85 26.60 21.11
N LYS A 555 -13.17 27.70 20.72
CA LYS A 555 -13.53 28.57 19.59
C LYS A 555 -13.80 27.82 18.28
N ALA A 556 -13.06 26.76 17.97
CA ALA A 556 -13.28 26.01 16.72
C ALA A 556 -14.61 25.25 16.73
N VAL A 557 -15.01 24.74 17.90
CA VAL A 557 -16.31 24.09 18.11
C VAL A 557 -17.44 25.11 18.08
N ASP A 558 -17.25 26.24 18.75
CA ASP A 558 -18.19 27.37 18.73
C ASP A 558 -18.44 27.84 17.29
N GLN A 559 -17.38 28.02 16.50
CA GLN A 559 -17.48 28.39 15.10
C GLN A 559 -18.29 27.36 14.29
N PHE A 560 -18.11 26.06 14.50
CA PHE A 560 -18.87 25.03 13.79
C PHE A 560 -20.35 24.97 14.20
N ILE A 561 -20.63 25.10 15.49
CA ILE A 561 -22.01 25.10 15.98
C ILE A 561 -22.74 26.37 15.50
N ARG A 562 -22.12 27.55 15.61
CA ARG A 562 -22.67 28.82 15.08
C ARG A 562 -22.78 28.83 13.57
N TRP A 563 -21.90 28.10 12.87
CA TRP A 563 -22.04 27.93 11.43
C TRP A 563 -23.29 27.14 11.06
N CYS A 564 -23.73 26.19 11.91
CA CYS A 564 -24.90 25.34 11.71
C CYS A 564 -26.22 25.93 12.25
N PHE A 565 -26.17 26.76 13.29
CA PHE A 565 -27.35 27.29 13.97
C PHE A 565 -27.34 28.81 13.97
N LEU A 566 -28.51 29.40 13.67
CA LEU A 566 -28.66 30.86 13.56
C LEU A 566 -29.06 31.52 14.89
N SER A 567 -29.67 30.75 15.80
CA SER A 567 -30.12 31.27 17.10
C SER A 567 -29.25 30.78 18.25
N GLU A 568 -28.98 31.65 19.22
CA GLU A 568 -28.21 31.29 20.41
C GLU A 568 -28.89 30.19 21.23
N GLY A 569 -30.23 30.13 21.21
CA GLY A 569 -31.00 29.08 21.87
C GLY A 569 -30.72 27.69 21.29
N GLU A 570 -30.60 27.56 19.97
CA GLU A 570 -30.24 26.30 19.31
C GLU A 570 -28.78 25.92 19.58
N VAL A 571 -27.87 26.89 19.56
CA VAL A 571 -26.44 26.69 19.90
C VAL A 571 -26.32 26.08 21.30
N LYS A 572 -27.02 26.66 22.29
CA LYS A 572 -27.02 26.16 23.68
C LYS A 572 -27.72 24.82 23.83
N ALA A 573 -28.85 24.60 23.17
CA ALA A 573 -29.55 23.32 23.21
C ALA A 573 -28.70 22.17 22.65
N PHE A 574 -28.04 22.40 21.50
CA PHE A 574 -27.13 21.42 20.91
C PHE A 574 -25.86 21.23 21.76
N GLY A 575 -25.27 22.30 22.30
CA GLY A 575 -24.11 22.22 23.19
C GLY A 575 -24.39 21.34 24.41
N LYS A 576 -25.56 21.52 25.06
CA LYS A 576 -26.03 20.65 26.13
C LYS A 576 -26.15 19.19 25.67
N GLU A 577 -26.82 18.93 24.56
CA GLU A 577 -26.95 17.56 24.04
C GLU A 577 -25.57 16.92 23.74
N LEU A 578 -24.66 17.69 23.15
CA LEU A 578 -23.31 17.25 22.80
C LEU A 578 -22.53 16.83 24.05
N VAL A 579 -22.50 17.65 25.09
CA VAL A 579 -21.68 17.39 26.28
C VAL A 579 -22.24 16.22 27.12
N PHE A 580 -23.56 16.06 27.16
CA PHE A 580 -24.23 14.94 27.84
C PHE A 580 -24.25 13.64 27.02
N SER A 581 -23.84 13.68 25.75
CA SER A 581 -23.67 12.47 24.93
C SER A 581 -22.46 11.64 25.40
N ASP A 582 -22.45 10.36 25.05
CA ASP A 582 -21.35 9.43 25.34
C ASP A 582 -19.99 9.96 24.85
N GLN A 583 -19.98 10.54 23.65
CA GLN A 583 -18.77 11.10 23.03
C GLN A 583 -18.30 12.37 23.76
N GLY A 584 -19.22 13.29 24.08
CA GLY A 584 -18.89 14.53 24.80
C GLY A 584 -18.45 14.30 26.24
N THR A 585 -19.18 13.44 26.98
CA THR A 585 -18.82 13.06 28.35
C THR A 585 -17.46 12.32 28.36
N GLY A 586 -17.25 11.41 27.40
CA GLY A 586 -15.96 10.72 27.24
C GLY A 586 -14.82 11.66 26.90
N LYS A 587 -15.07 12.70 26.09
CA LYS A 587 -14.08 13.73 25.79
C LYS A 587 -13.69 14.55 27.01
N CYS A 588 -14.67 14.99 27.81
CA CYS A 588 -14.42 15.68 29.07
C CYS A 588 -13.52 14.81 29.97
N ALA A 589 -13.85 13.53 30.14
CA ALA A 589 -13.02 12.59 30.90
C ALA A 589 -11.59 12.48 30.35
N SER A 590 -11.42 12.43 29.02
CA SER A 590 -10.10 12.33 28.39
C SER A 590 -9.23 13.56 28.57
N LEU A 591 -9.83 14.76 28.56
CA LEU A 591 -9.12 16.01 28.76
C LEU A 591 -8.71 16.19 30.22
N VAL A 592 -9.60 15.85 31.17
CA VAL A 592 -9.24 15.84 32.58
C VAL A 592 -8.11 14.85 32.86
N LYS A 593 -8.19 13.65 32.27
CA LYS A 593 -7.11 12.65 32.33
C LYS A 593 -5.78 13.15 31.76
N ALA A 594 -5.79 14.12 30.86
CA ALA A 594 -4.61 14.74 30.28
C ALA A 594 -4.17 16.02 31.01
N GLY A 595 -4.77 16.33 32.18
CA GLY A 595 -4.47 17.52 32.98
C GLY A 595 -5.03 18.85 32.45
N GLN A 596 -5.91 18.81 31.44
CA GLN A 596 -6.42 20.00 30.74
C GLN A 596 -7.71 20.54 31.37
N LEU A 597 -7.70 20.80 32.67
CA LEU A 597 -8.90 21.24 33.42
C LEU A 597 -9.47 22.58 32.94
N GLU A 598 -8.61 23.51 32.52
CA GLU A 598 -9.02 24.81 31.98
C GLU A 598 -9.81 24.65 30.68
N LEU A 599 -9.32 23.84 29.76
CA LEU A 599 -9.97 23.59 28.46
C LEU A 599 -11.33 22.88 28.64
N VAL A 600 -11.42 21.95 29.59
CA VAL A 600 -12.70 21.31 29.95
C VAL A 600 -13.68 22.33 30.51
N SER A 601 -13.21 23.23 31.37
CA SER A 601 -14.06 24.27 31.98
C SER A 601 -14.53 25.29 30.94
N GLU A 602 -13.66 25.68 30.00
CA GLU A 602 -14.03 26.51 28.83
C GLU A 602 -15.09 25.79 27.97
N PHE A 603 -14.93 24.48 27.73
CA PHE A 603 -15.88 23.73 26.91
C PHE A 603 -17.24 23.55 27.59
N ILE A 604 -17.24 23.29 28.89
CA ILE A 604 -18.47 23.14 29.69
C ILE A 604 -19.20 24.47 29.79
N SER A 605 -18.51 25.57 30.10
CA SER A 605 -19.11 26.91 30.20
C SER A 605 -19.65 27.40 28.85
N PHE A 606 -19.03 26.97 27.74
CA PHE A 606 -19.58 27.20 26.42
C PHE A 606 -20.89 26.42 26.20
N CYS A 607 -20.95 25.13 26.57
CA CYS A 607 -22.10 24.26 26.31
C CYS A 607 -23.29 24.46 27.28
N LEU A 608 -23.03 24.77 28.55
CA LEU A 608 -24.02 24.82 29.62
C LEU A 608 -24.19 26.25 30.13
N SER A 609 -25.35 26.56 30.72
CA SER A 609 -25.66 27.91 31.22
C SER A 609 -26.01 27.94 32.71
N SER A 610 -26.27 26.78 33.33
CA SER A 610 -26.60 26.66 34.75
C SER A 610 -25.51 25.86 35.49
N GLU A 611 -25.13 26.34 36.66
CA GLU A 611 -24.23 25.63 37.60
C GLU A 611 -24.77 24.24 37.98
N GLU A 612 -26.09 24.05 38.00
CA GLU A 612 -26.69 22.75 38.30
C GLU A 612 -26.40 21.73 37.18
N GLU A 613 -26.48 22.16 35.91
CA GLU A 613 -26.19 21.31 34.76
C GLU A 613 -24.70 20.94 34.72
N VAL A 614 -23.82 21.87 35.12
CA VAL A 614 -22.38 21.63 35.24
C VAL A 614 -22.10 20.57 36.29
N ARG A 615 -22.75 20.66 37.46
CA ARG A 615 -22.63 19.67 38.53
C ARG A 615 -23.13 18.29 38.09
N GLU A 616 -24.26 18.23 37.39
CA GLU A 616 -24.81 16.97 36.88
C GLU A 616 -23.86 16.30 35.86
N LEU A 617 -23.30 17.07 34.93
CA LEU A 617 -22.33 16.57 33.95
C LEU A 617 -21.07 16.03 34.63
N LYS A 618 -20.51 16.78 35.59
CA LYS A 618 -19.33 16.39 36.36
C LYS A 618 -19.54 15.05 37.07
N LYS A 619 -20.68 14.88 37.74
CA LYS A 619 -21.09 13.60 38.33
C LYS A 619 -21.17 12.49 37.27
N LYS A 620 -21.79 12.76 36.12
CA LYS A 620 -21.89 11.79 35.01
C LYS A 620 -20.51 11.35 34.49
N VAL A 621 -19.56 12.27 34.37
CA VAL A 621 -18.15 11.98 34.02
C VAL A 621 -17.54 11.05 35.06
N ALA A 622 -17.70 11.34 36.35
CA ALA A 622 -17.17 10.52 37.44
C ALA A 622 -17.76 9.09 37.45
N TYR A 623 -19.09 8.96 37.42
CA TYR A 623 -19.73 7.64 37.50
C TYR A 623 -19.44 6.73 36.31
N ARG A 624 -19.27 7.32 35.12
CA ARG A 624 -19.06 6.57 33.88
C ARG A 624 -17.60 6.30 33.58
N PHE A 625 -16.73 7.29 33.76
CA PHE A 625 -15.32 7.22 33.37
C PHE A 625 -14.36 7.38 34.55
N GLY A 626 -14.83 7.83 35.71
CA GLY A 626 -13.97 8.07 36.87
C GLY A 626 -13.17 6.85 37.28
N SER A 627 -13.73 5.64 37.18
CA SER A 627 -12.95 4.43 37.46
C SER A 627 -11.78 4.25 36.48
N SER A 628 -11.97 4.48 35.18
CA SER A 628 -10.90 4.30 34.19
C SER A 628 -9.87 5.44 34.22
N VAL A 629 -10.30 6.66 34.55
CA VAL A 629 -9.44 7.82 34.77
C VAL A 629 -8.57 7.58 36.02
N CYS A 630 -9.18 7.30 37.16
CA CYS A 630 -8.46 7.01 38.41
C CYS A 630 -7.52 5.81 38.25
N LYS A 631 -7.99 4.70 37.64
CA LYS A 631 -7.14 3.52 37.42
C LYS A 631 -5.88 3.87 36.65
N ARG A 632 -5.94 4.69 35.60
CA ARG A 632 -4.74 5.06 34.82
C ARG A 632 -3.85 6.07 35.54
N LEU A 633 -4.41 7.04 36.25
CA LEU A 633 -3.63 7.98 37.06
C LEU A 633 -2.89 7.27 38.20
N ILE A 634 -3.48 6.20 38.75
CA ILE A 634 -2.90 5.41 39.82
C ILE A 634 -1.93 4.35 39.25
N SER A 635 -2.28 3.66 38.16
CA SER A 635 -1.51 2.52 37.60
C SER A 635 -0.38 2.91 36.64
N ASP A 636 0.17 4.13 36.73
CA ASP A 636 1.32 4.52 35.91
C ASP A 636 2.55 3.69 36.32
N SER A 637 3.08 2.91 35.39
CA SER A 637 4.15 1.95 35.65
C SER A 637 5.21 2.02 34.55
N GLU A 638 6.49 2.08 34.93
CA GLU A 638 7.61 1.86 34.00
C GLU A 638 8.02 0.39 34.07
N GLY A 639 8.11 -0.24 32.91
CA GLY A 639 8.64 -1.59 32.77
C GLY A 639 10.11 -1.54 32.41
N GLU A 640 10.95 -2.20 33.19
CA GLU A 640 12.33 -2.54 32.84
C GLU A 640 12.32 -3.99 32.33
N GLU A 641 12.67 -4.23 31.07
CA GLU A 641 12.77 -5.60 30.54
C GLU A 641 13.96 -6.31 31.17
N ILE A 642 13.72 -7.48 31.78
CA ILE A 642 14.77 -8.34 32.32
C ILE A 642 15.17 -9.29 31.20
N TYR A 643 16.45 -9.25 30.83
CA TYR A 643 17.02 -10.09 29.78
C TYR A 643 17.83 -11.24 30.38
N ASP A 644 17.75 -12.42 29.78
CA ASP A 644 18.67 -13.50 30.12
C ASP A 644 20.10 -13.20 29.63
N ASN A 645 21.02 -14.08 29.99
CA ASN A 645 22.42 -14.03 29.57
C ASN A 645 22.62 -14.13 28.03
N ARG A 646 21.56 -14.29 27.23
CA ARG A 646 21.57 -14.34 25.77
C ARG A 646 20.82 -13.15 25.12
N GLY A 647 20.31 -12.21 25.92
CA GLY A 647 19.61 -11.01 25.44
C GLY A 647 18.13 -11.22 25.12
N TYR A 648 17.52 -12.32 25.56
CA TYR A 648 16.07 -12.54 25.43
C TYR A 648 15.33 -12.01 26.66
N VAL A 649 14.21 -11.31 26.45
CA VAL A 649 13.34 -10.85 27.54
C VAL A 649 12.75 -12.07 28.26
N ILE A 650 13.20 -12.31 29.50
CA ILE A 650 12.71 -13.38 30.38
C ILE A 650 11.71 -12.89 31.43
N GLY A 651 11.54 -11.57 31.55
CA GLY A 651 10.54 -10.97 32.42
C GLY A 651 10.46 -9.46 32.21
N THR A 652 9.44 -8.83 32.80
CA THR A 652 9.32 -7.37 32.84
C THR A 652 9.23 -6.95 34.30
N ARG A 653 10.22 -6.20 34.78
CA ARG A 653 10.22 -5.59 36.11
C ARG A 653 9.35 -4.34 36.04
N ILE A 654 8.10 -4.47 36.48
CA ILE A 654 7.16 -3.35 36.51
C ILE A 654 7.36 -2.63 37.84
N LYS A 655 7.95 -1.43 37.83
CA LYS A 655 7.94 -0.55 39.00
C LYS A 655 6.73 0.37 38.90
N PHE A 656 5.79 0.18 39.82
CA PHE A 656 4.68 1.10 40.00
C PHE A 656 5.21 2.40 40.63
N LYS A 657 4.99 3.56 39.99
CA LYS A 657 5.72 4.80 40.36
C LYS A 657 5.23 5.47 41.65
N GLY A 658 4.28 4.87 42.38
CA GLY A 658 3.45 5.57 43.34
C GLY A 658 2.50 6.49 42.58
N GLY A 659 1.19 6.22 42.67
CA GLY A 659 0.18 6.85 41.83
C GLY A 659 0.25 8.39 41.86
N ARG A 660 -0.24 9.05 40.79
CA ARG A 660 -0.41 10.50 40.75
C ARG A 660 -1.60 10.92 41.63
N TRP A 661 -1.51 10.67 42.94
CA TRP A 661 -2.59 10.85 43.93
C TRP A 661 -3.12 12.28 43.94
N GLU A 662 -2.24 13.27 43.79
CA GLU A 662 -2.62 14.68 43.69
C GLU A 662 -3.50 14.96 42.45
N GLU A 663 -3.24 14.30 41.33
CA GLU A 663 -4.07 14.43 40.12
C GLU A 663 -5.41 13.70 40.26
N VAL A 664 -5.44 12.57 40.97
CA VAL A 664 -6.68 11.87 41.31
C VAL A 664 -7.54 12.74 42.22
N GLU A 665 -6.94 13.38 43.23
CA GLU A 665 -7.69 14.25 44.14
C GLU A 665 -8.18 15.51 43.42
N LYS A 666 -7.38 16.12 42.54
CA LYS A 666 -7.82 17.20 41.65
C LYS A 666 -8.99 16.77 40.75
N PHE A 667 -9.00 15.54 40.26
CA PHE A 667 -10.12 15.02 39.47
C PHE A 667 -11.40 14.82 40.30
N LEU A 668 -11.28 14.23 41.49
CA LEU A 668 -12.42 13.96 42.37
C LEU A 668 -13.04 15.25 42.91
N THR A 669 -12.21 16.19 43.34
CA THR A 669 -12.63 17.54 43.76
C THR A 669 -13.19 18.36 42.59
N TRP A 670 -12.74 18.11 41.36
CA TRP A 670 -13.38 18.70 40.18
C TRP A 670 -14.78 18.12 39.91
N CYS A 671 -14.98 16.82 40.19
CA CYS A 671 -16.23 16.10 39.92
C CYS A 671 -17.33 16.32 40.99
N PHE A 672 -16.93 16.39 42.25
CA PHE A 672 -17.82 16.36 43.40
C PHE A 672 -17.66 17.62 44.23
N SER A 673 -18.74 18.04 44.91
CA SER A 673 -18.76 19.29 45.68
C SER A 673 -18.63 19.07 47.19
N SER A 674 -18.70 17.82 47.66
CA SER A 674 -18.55 17.48 49.08
C SER A 674 -17.65 16.26 49.28
N GLU A 675 -17.01 16.20 50.44
CA GLU A 675 -16.15 15.09 50.85
C GLU A 675 -16.94 13.77 51.01
N GLU A 676 -18.22 13.86 51.38
CA GLU A 676 -19.10 12.69 51.48
C GLU A 676 -19.32 12.01 50.13
N GLU A 677 -19.55 12.79 49.06
CA GLU A 677 -19.72 12.27 47.69
C GLU A 677 -18.43 11.61 47.19
N ILE A 678 -17.26 12.21 47.50
CA ILE A 678 -15.95 11.67 47.15
C ILE A 678 -15.71 10.33 47.87
N SER A 679 -15.99 10.29 49.18
CA SER A 679 -15.86 9.08 50.00
C SER A 679 -16.76 7.96 49.52
N GLU A 680 -18.02 8.27 49.19
CA GLU A 680 -18.96 7.32 48.62
C GLU A 680 -18.45 6.75 47.29
N PHE A 681 -17.95 7.61 46.38
CA PHE A 681 -17.41 7.18 45.10
C PHE A 681 -16.16 6.30 45.25
N LYS A 682 -15.24 6.67 46.16
CA LYS A 682 -14.03 5.89 46.49
C LYS A 682 -14.42 4.47 46.95
N LYS A 683 -15.34 4.36 47.92
CA LYS A 683 -15.76 3.07 48.52
C LYS A 683 -16.67 2.23 47.64
N ASN A 684 -17.71 2.82 47.06
CA ASN A 684 -18.73 2.05 46.34
C ASN A 684 -18.34 1.74 44.90
N ARG A 685 -17.45 2.53 44.30
CA ARG A 685 -17.15 2.45 42.86
C ARG A 685 -15.69 2.09 42.60
N LEU A 686 -14.73 2.84 43.14
CA LEU A 686 -13.31 2.60 42.85
C LEU A 686 -12.81 1.28 43.47
N LEU A 687 -13.06 1.08 44.77
CA LEU A 687 -12.73 -0.14 45.50
C LEU A 687 -13.29 -1.40 44.78
N ARG A 688 -14.57 -1.39 44.42
CA ARG A 688 -15.22 -2.52 43.72
C ARG A 688 -14.68 -2.78 42.32
N THR A 689 -14.29 -1.73 41.59
CA THR A 689 -13.92 -1.88 40.16
C THR A 689 -12.47 -2.32 39.98
N PHE A 690 -11.53 -1.81 40.77
CA PHE A 690 -10.09 -2.12 40.61
C PHE A 690 -9.31 -2.11 41.93
N GLY A 691 -9.97 -2.01 43.09
CA GLY A 691 -9.29 -2.01 44.38
C GLY A 691 -8.40 -3.24 44.56
N LYS A 692 -8.90 -4.43 44.19
CA LYS A 692 -8.15 -5.71 44.22
C LYS A 692 -6.93 -5.69 43.30
N GLU A 693 -7.10 -5.19 42.07
CA GLU A 693 -6.02 -5.11 41.08
C GLU A 693 -4.90 -4.16 41.52
N ILE A 694 -5.25 -2.97 42.02
CA ILE A 694 -4.24 -1.99 42.49
C ILE A 694 -3.55 -2.51 43.73
N HIS A 695 -4.31 -3.02 44.71
CA HIS A 695 -3.75 -3.65 45.89
C HIS A 695 -2.77 -4.75 45.50
N PHE A 696 -3.17 -5.69 44.64
CA PHE A 696 -2.29 -6.77 44.18
C PHE A 696 -1.03 -6.25 43.48
N LYS A 697 -1.15 -5.25 42.59
CA LYS A 697 -0.01 -4.66 41.88
C LYS A 697 0.99 -4.01 42.83
N LEU A 698 0.52 -3.32 43.86
CA LEU A 698 1.39 -2.73 44.90
C LEU A 698 2.15 -3.83 45.65
N ILE A 699 1.46 -4.90 46.05
CA ILE A 699 2.09 -6.03 46.74
C ILE A 699 3.10 -6.76 45.84
N LYS A 700 2.75 -7.00 44.57
CA LYS A 700 3.64 -7.60 43.55
C LYS A 700 4.85 -6.72 43.18
N SER A 701 4.80 -5.43 43.50
CA SER A 701 5.91 -4.48 43.27
C SER A 701 6.72 -4.18 44.53
N ASN A 702 6.50 -4.93 45.63
CA ASN A 702 7.13 -4.77 46.94
C ASN A 702 6.85 -3.40 47.60
N GLN A 703 5.69 -2.80 47.30
CA GLN A 703 5.28 -1.46 47.74
C GLN A 703 4.18 -1.53 48.81
N TRP A 704 4.55 -2.04 49.98
CA TRP A 704 3.63 -2.30 51.10
C TRP A 704 3.15 -1.01 51.77
N GLU A 705 4.03 0.00 51.89
CA GLU A 705 3.70 1.29 52.51
C GLU A 705 2.70 2.08 51.63
N GLU A 706 2.86 1.98 50.30
CA GLU A 706 1.93 2.57 49.34
C GLU A 706 0.57 1.85 49.35
N ALA A 707 0.53 0.55 49.66
CA ALA A 707 -0.73 -0.18 49.86
C ALA A 707 -1.47 0.31 51.11
N GLU A 708 -0.78 0.55 52.22
CA GLU A 708 -1.37 1.19 53.40
C GLU A 708 -1.85 2.61 53.09
N THR A 709 -1.05 3.38 52.34
CA THR A 709 -1.43 4.73 51.87
C THR A 709 -2.68 4.69 50.99
N PHE A 710 -2.81 3.67 50.13
CA PHE A 710 -4.00 3.47 49.30
C PHE A 710 -5.24 3.14 50.14
N PHE A 711 -5.11 2.30 51.18
CA PHE A 711 -6.22 2.01 52.11
C PHE A 711 -6.66 3.25 52.89
N ALA A 712 -5.69 4.03 53.38
CA ALA A 712 -5.93 5.29 54.07
C ALA A 712 -6.62 6.30 53.14
N TRP A 713 -6.17 6.40 51.89
CA TRP A 713 -6.77 7.28 50.87
C TRP A 713 -8.22 6.89 50.52
N LEU A 714 -8.54 5.59 50.51
CA LEU A 714 -9.90 5.08 50.34
C LEU A 714 -10.78 5.26 51.59
N GLY A 715 -10.20 5.61 52.74
CA GLY A 715 -10.91 5.75 54.01
C GLY A 715 -11.49 4.44 54.54
N LEU A 716 -10.82 3.31 54.28
CA LEU A 716 -11.29 1.98 54.69
C LEU A 716 -11.11 1.77 56.20
N SER A 717 -12.12 1.18 56.83
CA SER A 717 -12.04 0.63 58.17
C SER A 717 -11.17 -0.62 58.22
N ALA A 718 -10.74 -1.03 59.42
CA ALA A 718 -9.95 -2.23 59.60
C ALA A 718 -10.67 -3.50 59.10
N GLU A 719 -12.00 -3.55 59.14
CA GLU A 719 -12.78 -4.65 58.57
C GLU A 719 -12.77 -4.61 57.04
N GLU A 720 -13.02 -3.44 56.43
CA GLU A 720 -13.01 -3.29 54.97
C GLU A 720 -11.63 -3.61 54.36
N ILE A 721 -10.54 -3.28 55.06
CA ILE A 721 -9.17 -3.65 54.65
C ILE A 721 -8.97 -5.16 54.69
N ARG A 722 -9.45 -5.83 55.75
CA ARG A 722 -9.37 -7.30 55.86
C ARG A 722 -10.13 -7.97 54.73
N GLU A 723 -11.36 -7.54 54.48
CA GLU A 723 -12.17 -8.06 53.38
C GLU A 723 -11.50 -7.84 52.03
N LEU A 724 -10.96 -6.64 51.74
CA LEU A 724 -10.24 -6.40 50.49
C LEU A 724 -9.01 -7.31 50.35
N LYS A 725 -8.24 -7.52 51.42
CA LYS A 725 -7.09 -8.43 51.44
C LYS A 725 -7.52 -9.86 51.16
N LYS A 726 -8.56 -10.34 51.86
CA LYS A 726 -9.17 -11.67 51.66
C LYS A 726 -9.64 -11.82 50.22
N GLU A 727 -10.43 -10.89 49.71
CA GLU A 727 -10.91 -10.91 48.33
C GLU A 727 -9.78 -10.88 47.29
N THR A 728 -8.69 -10.15 47.54
CA THR A 728 -7.53 -10.12 46.64
C THR A 728 -6.78 -11.45 46.67
N LEU A 729 -6.69 -12.10 47.83
CA LEU A 729 -6.00 -13.39 47.97
C LEU A 729 -6.77 -14.52 47.27
N PHE A 730 -8.08 -14.62 47.51
CA PHE A 730 -8.88 -15.76 47.08
C PHE A 730 -9.56 -15.59 45.71
N ASN A 731 -9.96 -14.35 45.36
CA ASN A 731 -10.84 -14.11 44.21
C ASN A 731 -10.16 -13.32 43.08
N TYR A 732 -8.83 -13.20 43.12
CA TYR A 732 -8.06 -12.57 42.06
C TYR A 732 -7.03 -13.56 41.51
N ASP A 733 -7.29 -14.10 40.32
CA ASP A 733 -6.53 -15.21 39.72
C ASP A 733 -5.02 -14.98 39.70
N ALA A 734 -4.58 -13.73 39.44
CA ALA A 734 -3.17 -13.37 39.40
C ALA A 734 -2.48 -13.50 40.78
N ALA A 735 -3.22 -13.40 41.89
CA ALA A 735 -2.68 -13.66 43.22
C ALA A 735 -2.41 -15.15 43.43
N SER A 736 -3.36 -16.02 43.07
CA SER A 736 -3.17 -17.47 43.10
C SER A 736 -2.00 -17.90 42.19
N GLU A 737 -1.90 -17.34 40.99
CA GLU A 737 -0.78 -17.59 40.06
C GLU A 737 0.56 -17.15 40.67
N MET A 738 0.63 -15.97 41.29
CA MET A 738 1.84 -15.49 41.96
C MET A 738 2.30 -16.43 43.10
N PHE A 739 1.37 -16.91 43.93
CA PHE A 739 1.70 -17.90 44.97
C PHE A 739 2.20 -19.20 44.35
N SER A 740 1.59 -19.65 43.26
CA SER A 740 2.01 -20.86 42.54
C SER A 740 3.41 -20.70 41.96
N GLU A 741 3.67 -19.61 41.24
CA GLU A 741 5.00 -19.28 40.69
C GLU A 741 6.07 -19.19 41.79
N LEU A 742 5.77 -18.56 42.92
CA LEU A 742 6.67 -18.45 44.06
C LEU A 742 6.97 -19.82 44.68
N MET A 743 5.98 -20.72 44.75
CA MET A 743 6.17 -22.06 45.30
C MET A 743 7.05 -22.95 44.42
N TYR A 744 6.96 -22.80 43.09
CA TYR A 744 7.77 -23.56 42.13
C TYR A 744 9.09 -22.89 41.72
N SER A 745 9.32 -21.63 42.10
CA SER A 745 10.57 -20.93 41.81
C SER A 745 11.76 -21.52 42.58
N LYS A 746 12.96 -21.37 42.01
CA LYS A 746 14.22 -21.74 42.68
C LYS A 746 14.66 -20.61 43.62
N GLU A 747 15.45 -20.96 44.64
CA GLU A 747 16.06 -19.94 45.50
C GLU A 747 16.89 -18.95 44.66
N GLY A 748 16.67 -17.64 44.84
CA GLY A 748 17.33 -16.58 44.07
C GLY A 748 16.77 -16.33 42.66
N ASP A 749 15.56 -16.78 42.34
CA ASP A 749 14.86 -16.43 41.09
C ASP A 749 14.76 -14.91 40.92
N GLU A 750 15.31 -14.39 39.81
CA GLU A 750 15.43 -12.95 39.52
C GLU A 750 14.10 -12.19 39.62
N ARG A 751 12.95 -12.87 39.44
CA ARG A 751 11.62 -12.28 39.59
C ARG A 751 11.29 -11.90 41.05
N PHE A 752 11.92 -12.53 42.03
CA PHE A 752 11.65 -12.35 43.47
C PHE A 752 12.86 -11.84 44.27
N VAL A 753 14.00 -11.56 43.62
CA VAL A 753 15.25 -11.13 44.27
C VAL A 753 15.07 -9.90 45.18
N ASP A 754 14.17 -8.99 44.84
CA ASP A 754 13.90 -7.78 45.63
C ASP A 754 13.21 -8.05 46.98
N TYR A 755 12.66 -9.26 47.17
CA TYR A 755 11.92 -9.65 48.36
C TYR A 755 12.76 -10.42 49.39
N GLY A 756 14.04 -10.71 49.07
CA GLY A 756 14.92 -11.50 49.92
C GLY A 756 14.87 -13.00 49.57
N SER A 757 15.12 -13.85 50.56
CA SER A 757 15.03 -15.30 50.39
C SER A 757 13.59 -15.73 50.12
N LYS A 758 13.39 -16.84 49.39
CA LYS A 758 12.06 -17.37 49.05
C LYS A 758 11.17 -17.53 50.28
N GLN A 759 11.76 -17.98 51.39
CA GLN A 759 11.07 -18.17 52.65
C GLN A 759 10.58 -16.84 53.27
N GLU A 760 11.40 -15.78 53.22
CA GLU A 760 11.02 -14.46 53.71
C GLU A 760 9.84 -13.87 52.92
N VAL A 761 9.81 -14.06 51.60
CA VAL A 761 8.71 -13.59 50.74
C VAL A 761 7.39 -14.25 51.13
N ILE A 762 7.40 -15.57 51.32
CA ILE A 762 6.22 -16.35 51.71
C ILE A 762 5.74 -15.89 53.09
N GLU A 763 6.63 -15.74 54.06
CA GLU A 763 6.27 -15.27 55.41
C GLU A 763 5.67 -13.86 55.39
N LEU A 764 6.20 -12.95 54.57
CA LEU A 764 5.67 -11.60 54.39
C LEU A 764 4.26 -11.60 53.79
N LEU A 765 4.05 -12.38 52.72
CA LEU A 765 2.74 -12.51 52.07
C LEU A 765 1.70 -13.12 53.03
N LEU A 766 2.06 -14.19 53.75
CA LEU A 766 1.19 -14.82 54.74
C LEU A 766 0.82 -13.85 55.86
N ARG A 767 1.77 -13.04 56.35
CA ARG A 767 1.47 -12.02 57.37
C ARG A 767 0.57 -10.91 56.84
N TRP A 768 0.76 -10.51 55.59
CA TRP A 768 0.01 -9.42 54.99
C TRP A 768 -1.45 -9.78 54.74
N TYR A 769 -1.70 -10.94 54.11
CA TYR A 769 -3.04 -11.37 53.71
C TYR A 769 -3.78 -12.13 54.82
N LEU A 770 -3.08 -12.92 55.64
CA LEU A 770 -3.71 -13.76 56.66
C LEU A 770 -3.64 -13.10 58.04
N THR A 771 -4.59 -12.19 58.28
CA THR A 771 -4.62 -11.34 59.48
C THR A 771 -5.44 -11.92 60.64
N ASP A 772 -6.20 -12.98 60.42
CA ASP A 772 -7.07 -13.61 61.40
C ASP A 772 -7.14 -15.14 61.20
N LYS A 773 -7.61 -15.85 62.21
CA LYS A 773 -7.60 -17.32 62.21
C LYS A 773 -8.53 -17.93 61.17
N GLU A 774 -9.66 -17.30 60.90
CA GLU A 774 -10.66 -17.81 59.96
C GLU A 774 -10.10 -17.79 58.55
N THR A 775 -9.55 -16.65 58.12
CA THR A 775 -8.87 -16.49 56.83
C THR A 775 -7.69 -17.45 56.66
N VAL A 776 -6.90 -17.71 57.72
CA VAL A 776 -5.80 -18.70 57.66
C VAL A 776 -6.32 -20.12 57.41
N LEU A 777 -7.40 -20.51 58.09
CA LEU A 777 -7.98 -21.85 57.94
C LEU A 777 -8.63 -22.03 56.57
N GLU A 778 -9.38 -21.03 56.10
CA GLU A 778 -9.93 -21.03 54.73
C GLU A 778 -8.83 -21.13 53.67
N PHE A 779 -7.73 -20.37 53.84
CA PHE A 779 -6.59 -20.43 52.92
C PHE A 779 -5.92 -21.80 52.93
N LYS A 780 -5.78 -22.42 54.11
CA LYS A 780 -5.24 -23.77 54.24
C LYS A 780 -6.09 -24.80 53.52
N ASP A 781 -7.41 -24.71 53.62
CA ASP A 781 -8.33 -25.66 53.01
C ASP A 781 -8.41 -25.49 51.49
N GLU A 782 -8.50 -24.25 51.00
CA GLU A 782 -8.49 -23.92 49.56
C GLU A 782 -7.17 -24.33 48.89
N PHE A 783 -6.04 -24.04 49.54
CA PHE A 783 -4.72 -24.43 49.05
C PHE A 783 -4.59 -25.96 49.02
N LYS A 784 -5.10 -26.70 50.01
CA LYS A 784 -5.12 -28.17 49.97
C LYS A 784 -5.99 -28.73 48.84
N HIS A 785 -7.10 -28.07 48.52
CA HIS A 785 -7.99 -28.49 47.45
C HIS A 785 -7.37 -28.29 46.05
N GLN A 786 -6.66 -27.18 45.82
CA GLN A 786 -6.02 -26.90 44.52
C GLN A 786 -4.89 -27.89 44.16
N TYR A 787 -4.35 -28.62 45.14
CA TYR A 787 -3.16 -29.48 44.98
C TYR A 787 -3.40 -30.93 45.44
N GLN A 788 -4.55 -31.52 45.08
CA GLN A 788 -4.85 -32.93 45.43
C GLN A 788 -4.07 -33.99 44.62
N ASN A 789 -3.37 -33.62 43.54
CA ASN A 789 -2.63 -34.54 42.64
C ASN A 789 -1.16 -34.14 42.51
N VAL A 790 -0.36 -34.36 43.56
CA VAL A 790 0.98 -33.81 43.72
C VAL A 790 2.05 -34.89 43.54
N THR A 791 3.20 -34.56 42.93
CA THR A 791 4.31 -35.51 42.72
C THR A 791 5.20 -35.64 43.96
N GLU A 792 5.98 -36.73 44.11
CA GLU A 792 6.89 -36.93 45.27
C GLU A 792 7.86 -35.76 45.54
N LYS A 793 8.23 -34.98 44.51
CA LYS A 793 9.13 -33.82 44.64
C LYS A 793 8.47 -32.62 45.32
N ASP A 794 7.15 -32.53 45.23
CA ASP A 794 6.38 -31.39 45.70
C ASP A 794 5.96 -31.58 47.18
N GLU A 795 5.88 -32.82 47.68
CA GLU A 795 5.51 -33.13 49.09
C GLU A 795 6.39 -32.40 50.12
N ALA A 796 7.69 -32.25 49.86
CA ALA A 796 8.61 -31.54 50.74
C ALA A 796 8.32 -30.03 50.81
N VAL A 797 7.91 -29.43 49.69
CA VAL A 797 7.54 -28.02 49.61
C VAL A 797 6.21 -27.79 50.34
N PHE A 798 5.24 -28.69 50.18
CA PHE A 798 3.96 -28.63 50.91
C PHE A 798 4.11 -28.80 52.41
N LYS A 799 4.98 -29.72 52.86
CA LYS A 799 5.25 -29.89 54.30
C LYS A 799 5.86 -28.64 54.93
N ASN A 800 6.73 -27.94 54.20
CA ASN A 800 7.30 -26.67 54.66
C ASN A 800 6.23 -25.56 54.72
N PHE A 801 5.35 -25.49 53.72
CA PHE A 801 4.24 -24.54 53.71
C PHE A 801 3.22 -24.79 54.83
N ASP A 802 2.83 -26.05 55.08
CA ASP A 802 1.98 -26.43 56.21
C ASP A 802 2.61 -26.01 57.55
N LEU A 803 3.92 -26.17 57.72
CA LEU A 803 4.64 -25.69 58.90
C LEU A 803 4.56 -24.16 59.06
N MET A 804 4.63 -23.40 57.97
CA MET A 804 4.48 -21.94 57.98
C MET A 804 3.05 -21.49 58.31
N ILE A 805 2.03 -22.18 57.80
CA ILE A 805 0.62 -21.94 58.15
C ILE A 805 0.37 -22.20 59.64
N GLU A 806 0.84 -23.35 60.15
CA GLU A 806 0.78 -23.68 61.58
C GLU A 806 1.54 -22.67 62.44
N GLN A 807 2.67 -22.15 61.93
CA GLN A 807 3.43 -21.10 62.60
C GLN A 807 2.64 -19.77 62.64
N ARG A 808 1.96 -19.39 61.56
CA ARG A 808 1.12 -18.19 61.52
C ARG A 808 -0.07 -18.29 62.48
N LEU A 809 -0.74 -19.46 62.57
CA LEU A 809 -1.82 -19.71 63.54
C LEU A 809 -1.33 -19.49 64.99
N ARG A 810 -0.13 -20.01 65.32
CA ARG A 810 0.50 -19.81 66.64
C ARG A 810 0.88 -18.35 66.90
N ASP A 811 1.27 -17.61 65.88
CA ASP A 811 1.65 -16.20 66.01
C ASP A 811 0.42 -15.31 66.24
N LEU A 812 -0.69 -15.58 65.56
CA LEU A 812 -1.99 -14.92 65.81
C LEU A 812 -2.49 -15.16 67.24
N ASP A 813 -2.27 -16.35 67.80
CA ASP A 813 -2.60 -16.65 69.20
C ASP A 813 -1.76 -15.84 70.19
N LYS A 814 -0.48 -15.62 69.89
CA LYS A 814 0.41 -14.80 70.74
C LYS A 814 0.12 -13.31 70.62
N GLU A 815 -0.24 -12.85 69.42
CA GLU A 815 -0.66 -11.47 69.14
C GLU A 815 -1.94 -11.11 69.92
N LYS A 816 -2.89 -12.06 70.08
CA LYS A 816 -4.10 -11.88 70.92
C LYS A 816 -3.84 -11.79 72.43
N ILE A 817 -2.77 -12.43 72.94
CA ILE A 817 -2.45 -12.49 74.38
C ILE A 817 -1.54 -11.31 74.81
N GLY A 818 -1.22 -10.38 73.89
CA GLY A 818 -0.40 -9.20 74.19
C GLY A 818 1.09 -9.51 74.42
N VAL A 819 1.54 -10.73 74.09
CA VAL A 819 2.96 -11.13 74.26
C VAL A 819 3.74 -10.74 73.01
N LYS A 820 4.34 -9.55 73.01
CA LYS A 820 5.34 -9.15 72.00
C LYS A 820 6.58 -10.04 72.11
N ARG A 821 6.83 -10.90 71.12
CA ARG A 821 8.15 -11.53 70.94
C ARG A 821 9.17 -10.50 70.46
N LYS A 822 10.42 -10.63 70.93
CA LYS A 822 11.63 -10.03 70.32
C LYS A 822 11.84 -10.61 68.93
N SER A 823 11.14 -10.08 67.95
CA SER A 823 11.46 -10.15 66.52
C SER A 823 11.07 -8.80 65.91
N GLU A 824 11.66 -7.74 66.44
CA GLU A 824 11.45 -6.34 66.04
C GLU A 824 12.19 -5.96 64.74
N ALA A 825 12.58 -6.93 63.90
CA ALA A 825 13.31 -6.67 62.66
C ALA A 825 12.47 -6.79 61.36
N PHE A 826 11.26 -7.36 61.40
CA PHE A 826 10.48 -7.67 60.19
C PHE A 826 9.00 -7.31 60.35
N SER A 827 8.74 -6.07 60.74
CA SER A 827 7.43 -5.43 60.58
C SER A 827 7.57 -4.36 59.50
N PRO A 828 6.72 -4.35 58.45
CA PRO A 828 6.63 -3.20 57.56
C PRO A 828 6.28 -1.90 58.31
N ASN A 829 5.66 -2.02 59.50
CA ASN A 829 5.17 -0.89 60.31
C ASN A 829 6.23 -0.19 61.19
N LYS A 830 7.54 -0.40 61.01
CA LYS A 830 8.57 0.19 61.91
C LYS A 830 9.73 0.92 61.23
N ARG A 831 9.50 1.55 60.07
CA ARG A 831 10.40 2.60 59.53
C ARG A 831 9.88 4.04 59.66
N LEU A 832 8.84 4.29 60.48
CA LEU A 832 8.30 5.65 60.72
C LEU A 832 8.20 6.06 62.20
N CYS A 833 9.12 5.62 63.06
CA CYS A 833 9.29 6.26 64.38
C CYS A 833 10.19 7.51 64.36
N ASN A 834 10.65 7.98 63.20
CA ASN A 834 11.50 9.18 63.10
C ASN A 834 10.97 10.20 62.09
N LEU A 835 9.74 10.68 62.27
CA LEU A 835 9.33 12.02 61.85
C LEU A 835 8.39 12.56 62.92
N LYS A 836 8.97 13.34 63.82
CA LYS A 836 8.26 14.14 64.81
C LYS A 836 7.27 15.07 64.08
N PHE A 837 6.08 15.17 64.62
CA PHE A 837 5.34 16.43 64.64
C PHE A 837 6.22 17.48 65.33
N GLU A 838 6.84 18.36 64.56
CA GLU A 838 7.27 19.68 65.04
C GLU A 838 6.45 20.74 64.30
N ASN A 839 5.51 21.31 65.05
CA ASN A 839 4.94 22.66 64.94
C ASN A 839 4.92 23.35 63.57
N ILE A 840 3.75 23.44 62.96
CA ILE A 840 3.36 24.64 62.20
C ILE A 840 2.15 25.25 62.89
N GLY A 841 2.45 26.20 63.79
CA GLY A 841 1.51 27.10 64.41
C GLY A 841 2.24 28.38 64.79
N ALA A 842 2.06 29.41 63.95
CA ALA A 842 2.31 30.84 64.17
C ALA A 842 3.77 31.35 64.26
N GLU A 843 4.19 32.13 63.27
CA GLU A 843 4.42 33.59 63.36
C GLU A 843 5.24 34.10 62.16
N TYR A 844 4.57 34.74 61.21
CA TYR A 844 5.15 35.87 60.48
C TYR A 844 4.27 37.09 60.75
N GLY A 845 4.66 37.84 61.76
CA GLY A 845 4.32 39.23 61.95
C GLY A 845 5.61 40.04 61.99
N LYS A 846 6.03 40.55 60.83
CA LYS A 846 6.64 41.86 60.63
C LYS A 846 6.63 42.22 59.16
#